data_AF-A0AAN4TFN2-F1
#
_entry.id   AF-A0AAN4TFN2-F1
#
_cell.length_a   1.000
_cell.length_b   1.000
_cell.length_c   1.000
_cell.angle_alpha   90.00
_cell.angle_beta   90.00
_cell.angle_gamma   90.00
#
_symmetry.space_group_name_H-M   'P 1'
#
loop_
_entity.id
_entity.type
_entity.pdbx_description
1 polymer ?
#
loop_
_entity_poly.entity_id
_entity_poly.type
_entity_poly.pdbx_seq_one_letter_code
_entity_poly.pdbx_strand_id
1 'polypeptide(L)'
;MATDNTPSTPSIFRTLINGSHILHQHGILDAYGHLSVRHPEKTNTFLMPRNMAPALMSSRADIVEYQVDDASPVDPTSPPGYVERFIHSEIYRRYPEIHSVIHSHSPAILPFTITGVELRPCVHMAGFLGSRVPMFDIAEFYSEEDVRDLLIRNQRLGKDLSACFESSENSHPSVVLMRGHGFTVIGGGIEECVFRAIYTAENARVQTASLTLQLAAGTAPLKNNEALYYLQDSELPATTQMTQWSVMRPWNFFIYKRYYIGIYGRKLRQRAMNLLVSYGGPQSPAYANERQQRLSLIRILGSNLNTFNIIYNTDARWKRFLVRDIITPSYISVFPTVLCAGLNVAGAANILLFRNVTEFNPSSAWDGPITSRYAPSFAYLTECLDQFRSTLDTPADTTMSPSWTHLVRFVATEDNHIRLGQLVDTNRDVGKDSVNCVEILVYLIEGSIFDGRVTDKIMHVKQILSPVDSTQCNYIRCLGLNYTDHANEANLSLPKVPIMFTKPRSALADPYPATINIPKCAQDDTSDYESELCVVIGKTGRDIPESEALDYVLGYTASNDVSARALQLATAQWSFSKGLDGSCPIGPVLVSPSVITDPQTLWIRGSHNGSVVQDGHTKDMIFSIAKQISYLSQGTTLEAGTIFLTGTPAGIGYFRNPRLVLKDGDEFSVEIEGIGSLVNKVRYE
;
A
#
# COMPACT_ATOMS: atom_id res chain seq x y z
N MET A 1 -41.59 11.28 29.23
CA MET A 1 -40.87 10.58 30.31
C MET A 1 -39.54 10.14 29.71
N ALA A 2 -38.45 10.82 30.06
CA ALA A 2 -37.11 10.50 29.58
C ALA A 2 -36.70 9.16 30.20
N THR A 3 -36.50 8.15 29.36
CA THR A 3 -35.93 6.87 29.80
C THR A 3 -34.45 7.12 30.10
N ASP A 4 -34.09 6.93 31.37
CA ASP A 4 -32.73 6.95 31.88
C ASP A 4 -31.89 5.91 31.10
N ASN A 5 -31.12 6.41 30.13
CA ASN A 5 -30.27 5.63 29.23
C ASN A 5 -28.84 5.55 29.79
N THR A 6 -28.67 5.47 31.11
CA THR A 6 -27.37 5.23 31.73
C THR A 6 -26.92 3.80 31.40
N PRO A 7 -25.83 3.61 30.63
CA PRO A 7 -25.36 2.27 30.29
C PRO A 7 -24.88 1.54 31.55
N SER A 8 -25.32 0.30 31.74
CA SER A 8 -24.89 -0.55 32.87
C SER A 8 -23.35 -0.63 33.00
N THR A 9 -22.86 -0.77 34.23
CA THR A 9 -21.41 -0.86 34.53
C THR A 9 -20.64 -1.92 33.70
N PRO A 10 -21.17 -3.13 33.40
CA PRO A 10 -20.51 -4.05 32.47
C PRO A 10 -20.42 -3.55 31.01
N SER A 11 -21.37 -2.72 30.57
CA SER A 11 -21.41 -2.13 29.23
C SER A 11 -20.33 -1.06 29.05
N ILE A 12 -20.09 -0.21 30.07
CA ILE A 12 -19.15 0.91 29.96
C ILE A 12 -17.70 0.45 29.80
N PHE A 13 -17.27 -0.62 30.47
CA PHE A 13 -15.92 -1.18 30.30
C PHE A 13 -15.68 -1.63 28.87
N ARG A 14 -16.67 -2.31 28.27
CA ARG A 14 -16.58 -2.76 26.88
C ARG A 14 -16.52 -1.58 25.93
N THR A 15 -17.30 -0.54 26.17
CA THR A 15 -17.27 0.71 25.39
C THR A 15 -15.93 1.40 25.50
N LEU A 16 -15.33 1.47 26.69
CA LEU A 16 -13.99 2.04 26.91
C LEU A 16 -12.89 1.26 26.17
N ILE A 17 -12.96 -0.07 26.20
CA ILE A 17 -12.09 -0.97 25.42
C ILE A 17 -12.27 -0.76 23.92
N ASN A 18 -13.51 -0.66 23.45
CA ASN A 18 -13.77 -0.43 22.04
C ASN A 18 -13.25 0.95 21.61
N GLY A 19 -13.51 2.00 22.39
CA GLY A 19 -13.07 3.37 22.10
C GLY A 19 -11.55 3.48 22.00
N SER A 20 -10.83 2.89 22.95
CA SER A 20 -9.36 2.86 22.95
C SER A 20 -8.79 2.19 21.69
N HIS A 21 -9.36 1.05 21.28
CA HIS A 21 -8.96 0.37 20.05
C HIS A 21 -9.31 1.15 18.78
N ILE A 22 -10.49 1.77 18.73
CA ILE A 22 -10.93 2.57 17.58
C ILE A 22 -9.98 3.76 17.41
N LEU A 23 -9.67 4.48 18.49
CA LEU A 23 -8.75 5.60 18.45
C LEU A 23 -7.35 5.18 17.98
N HIS A 24 -6.83 4.04 18.46
CA HIS A 24 -5.56 3.50 17.98
C HIS A 24 -5.61 3.14 16.48
N GLN A 25 -6.66 2.47 16.03
CA GLN A 25 -6.83 2.08 14.62
C GLN A 25 -6.88 3.29 13.67
N HIS A 26 -7.39 4.43 14.16
CA HIS A 26 -7.45 5.69 13.42
C HIS A 26 -6.19 6.56 13.58
N GLY A 27 -5.15 6.05 14.26
CA GLY A 27 -3.90 6.78 14.50
C GLY A 27 -4.07 8.01 15.41
N ILE A 28 -5.11 8.01 16.25
CA ILE A 28 -5.38 9.08 17.22
C ILE A 28 -4.65 8.81 18.53
N LEU A 29 -4.67 7.56 19.01
CA LEU A 29 -3.87 7.17 20.17
C LEU A 29 -2.66 6.33 19.74
N ASP A 30 -1.50 6.78 20.17
CA ASP A 30 -0.23 6.05 20.10
C ASP A 30 -0.08 5.13 21.33
N ALA A 31 1.15 4.80 21.72
CA ALA A 31 1.41 3.97 22.90
C ALA A 31 1.19 4.71 24.23
N TYR A 32 1.07 6.05 24.21
CA TYR A 32 1.08 6.89 25.41
C TYR A 32 -0.24 7.62 25.65
N GLY A 33 -0.98 7.95 24.59
CA GLY A 33 -2.26 8.63 24.71
C GLY A 33 -3.33 7.73 25.33
N HIS A 34 -4.38 8.34 25.88
CA HIS A 34 -5.34 7.61 26.72
C HIS A 34 -6.74 8.23 26.75
N LEU A 35 -7.73 7.34 26.90
CA LEU A 35 -9.15 7.62 27.01
C LEU A 35 -9.63 7.26 28.43
N SER A 36 -10.43 8.11 29.04
CA SER A 36 -11.10 7.82 30.31
C SER A 36 -12.60 8.12 30.24
N VAL A 37 -13.35 7.60 31.20
CA VAL A 37 -14.78 7.82 31.36
C VAL A 37 -15.15 8.00 32.83
N ARG A 38 -16.01 8.97 33.14
CA ARG A 38 -16.58 9.12 34.49
C ARG A 38 -17.38 7.87 34.84
N HIS A 39 -17.27 7.40 36.07
CA HIS A 39 -18.03 6.22 36.49
C HIS A 39 -19.54 6.54 36.48
N PRO A 40 -20.39 5.76 35.80
CA PRO A 40 -21.80 6.10 35.59
C PRO A 40 -22.61 6.17 36.90
N GLU A 41 -22.27 5.31 37.86
CA GLU A 41 -22.95 5.23 39.17
C GLU A 41 -22.20 5.98 40.30
N LYS A 42 -20.93 6.35 40.09
CA LYS A 42 -20.05 6.92 41.13
C LYS A 42 -19.39 8.17 40.58
N THR A 43 -20.14 9.26 40.50
CA THR A 43 -19.73 10.50 39.81
C THR A 43 -18.43 11.12 40.34
N ASN A 44 -18.04 10.82 41.58
CA ASN A 44 -16.78 11.24 42.20
C ASN A 44 -15.56 10.39 41.79
N THR A 45 -15.74 9.44 40.87
CA THR A 45 -14.68 8.56 40.36
C THR A 45 -14.70 8.48 38.84
N PHE A 46 -13.57 8.09 38.24
CA PHE A 46 -13.47 7.84 36.81
C PHE A 46 -12.64 6.58 36.53
N LEU A 47 -12.87 6.01 35.35
CA LEU A 47 -12.27 4.77 34.87
C LEU A 47 -11.29 5.09 33.75
N MET A 48 -10.06 4.58 33.86
CA MET A 48 -8.99 4.82 32.89
C MET A 48 -8.10 3.58 32.80
N PRO A 49 -7.47 3.28 31.65
CA PRO A 49 -6.51 2.18 31.56
C PRO A 49 -5.34 2.39 32.54
N ARG A 50 -4.75 1.29 33.03
CA ARG A 50 -3.42 1.33 33.67
C ARG A 50 -2.37 1.81 32.66
N ASN A 51 -1.15 2.09 33.10
CA ASN A 51 -0.06 2.49 32.21
C ASN A 51 0.29 1.35 31.22
N MET A 52 -0.36 1.37 30.05
CA MET A 52 -0.23 0.38 28.98
C MET A 52 -0.79 0.93 27.67
N ALA A 53 -0.22 0.53 26.53
CA ALA A 53 -0.71 0.97 25.23
C ALA A 53 -2.22 0.67 25.04
N PRO A 54 -3.03 1.65 24.58
CA PRO A 54 -4.48 1.49 24.35
C PRO A 54 -4.87 0.30 23.49
N ALA A 55 -3.99 -0.08 22.55
CA ALA A 55 -4.16 -1.23 21.66
C ALA A 55 -4.17 -2.59 22.36
N LEU A 56 -3.60 -2.68 23.57
CA LEU A 56 -3.44 -3.92 24.33
C LEU A 56 -4.54 -4.13 25.38
N MET A 57 -5.39 -3.12 25.59
CA MET A 57 -6.42 -3.19 26.63
C MET A 57 -7.46 -4.24 26.26
N SER A 58 -7.64 -5.27 27.10
CA SER A 58 -8.45 -6.43 26.71
C SER A 58 -9.49 -6.83 27.75
N SER A 59 -9.33 -6.42 29.00
CA SER A 59 -10.14 -6.88 30.11
C SER A 59 -10.39 -5.80 31.17
N ARG A 60 -11.27 -6.10 32.13
CA ARG A 60 -11.52 -5.21 33.28
C ARG A 60 -10.28 -4.99 34.15
N ALA A 61 -9.38 -5.97 34.21
CA ALA A 61 -8.15 -5.90 34.99
C ALA A 61 -7.14 -4.87 34.45
N ASP A 62 -7.33 -4.44 33.19
CA ASP A 62 -6.50 -3.40 32.57
C ASP A 62 -7.00 -1.98 32.89
N ILE A 63 -8.12 -1.84 33.61
CA ILE A 63 -8.78 -0.56 33.91
C ILE A 63 -8.65 -0.29 35.40
N VAL A 64 -8.22 0.91 35.75
CA VAL A 64 -8.10 1.41 37.13
C VAL A 64 -9.20 2.46 37.37
N GLU A 65 -9.75 2.45 38.57
CA GLU A 65 -10.71 3.44 39.05
C GLU A 65 -9.95 4.48 39.88
N TYR A 66 -10.13 5.77 39.57
CA TYR A 66 -9.46 6.88 40.22
C TYR A 66 -10.47 7.84 40.83
N GLN A 67 -10.08 8.50 41.92
CA GLN A 67 -10.84 9.58 42.53
C GLN A 67 -10.77 10.83 41.65
N VAL A 68 -11.90 11.51 41.45
CA VAL A 68 -11.94 12.80 40.74
C VAL A 68 -11.24 13.89 41.56
N ASP A 69 -11.24 13.79 42.89
CA ASP A 69 -10.74 14.85 43.79
C ASP A 69 -9.21 15.00 43.82
N ASP A 70 -8.45 13.94 43.56
CA ASP A 70 -6.98 13.97 43.61
C ASP A 70 -6.27 13.06 42.61
N ALA A 71 -7.02 12.38 41.74
CA ALA A 71 -6.52 11.37 40.82
C ALA A 71 -5.77 10.20 41.50
N SER A 72 -5.97 9.98 42.80
CA SER A 72 -5.48 8.77 43.48
C SER A 72 -6.30 7.55 43.04
N PRO A 73 -5.68 6.36 42.93
CA PRO A 73 -6.44 5.15 42.64
C PRO A 73 -7.36 4.82 43.82
N VAL A 74 -8.61 4.45 43.53
CA VAL A 74 -9.59 4.05 44.56
C VAL A 74 -9.11 2.81 45.32
N ASP A 75 -8.49 1.87 44.61
CA ASP A 75 -7.77 0.74 45.21
C ASP A 75 -6.26 1.05 45.23
N PRO A 76 -5.64 1.25 46.41
CA PRO A 76 -4.22 1.54 46.53
C PRO A 76 -3.29 0.44 45.98
N THR A 77 -3.79 -0.78 45.81
CA THR A 77 -3.04 -1.92 45.24
C THR A 77 -3.08 -1.97 43.71
N SER A 78 -3.81 -1.03 43.08
CA SER A 78 -3.93 -0.95 41.63
C SER A 78 -2.57 -0.80 40.94
N PRO A 79 -2.39 -1.37 39.73
CA PRO A 79 -1.20 -1.14 38.93
C PRO A 79 -0.95 0.36 38.68
N PRO A 80 0.31 0.77 38.45
CA PRO A 80 0.64 2.16 38.15
C PRO A 80 -0.19 2.73 36.99
N GLY A 81 -0.76 3.91 37.22
CA GLY A 81 -1.51 4.68 36.23
C GLY A 81 -0.63 5.53 35.34
N TYR A 82 -1.25 6.16 34.36
CA TYR A 82 -0.61 7.24 33.61
C TYR A 82 -0.24 8.39 34.55
N VAL A 83 0.93 8.98 34.31
CA VAL A 83 1.39 10.17 35.03
C VAL A 83 0.41 11.32 34.82
N GLU A 84 -0.15 11.42 33.62
CA GLU A 84 -1.00 12.53 33.17
C GLU A 84 -2.49 12.36 33.48
N ARG A 85 -2.84 11.43 34.36
CA ARG A 85 -4.22 11.24 34.85
C ARG A 85 -4.85 12.51 35.43
N PHE A 86 -4.02 13.48 35.85
CA PHE A 86 -4.47 14.79 36.33
C PHE A 86 -5.20 15.61 35.27
N ILE A 87 -4.93 15.40 33.97
CA ILE A 87 -5.72 15.99 32.88
C ILE A 87 -7.20 15.61 33.05
N HIS A 88 -7.44 14.32 33.33
CA HIS A 88 -8.78 13.74 33.40
C HIS A 88 -9.49 14.15 34.68
N SER A 89 -8.82 14.02 35.83
CA SER A 89 -9.42 14.35 37.12
C SER A 89 -9.82 15.82 37.21
N GLU A 90 -8.99 16.75 36.74
CA GLU A 90 -9.24 18.19 36.83
C GLU A 90 -10.34 18.65 35.86
N ILE A 91 -10.44 18.04 34.68
CA ILE A 91 -11.58 18.27 33.77
C ILE A 91 -12.86 17.74 34.40
N TYR A 92 -12.86 16.53 34.95
CA TYR A 92 -14.04 15.98 35.62
C TYR A 92 -14.43 16.74 36.88
N ARG A 93 -13.47 17.31 37.62
CA ARG A 93 -13.78 18.12 38.80
C ARG A 93 -14.43 19.45 38.40
N ARG A 94 -13.94 20.08 37.33
CA ARG A 94 -14.43 21.38 36.87
C ARG A 94 -15.77 21.27 36.12
N TYR A 95 -15.98 20.20 35.35
CA TYR A 95 -17.14 20.03 34.47
C TYR A 95 -17.93 18.75 34.79
N PRO A 96 -18.94 18.82 35.68
CA PRO A 96 -19.74 17.67 36.08
C PRO A 96 -20.48 16.99 34.92
N GLU A 97 -20.87 17.74 33.89
CA GLU A 97 -21.57 17.27 32.69
C GLU A 97 -20.67 16.50 31.71
N ILE A 98 -19.35 16.60 31.87
CA ILE A 98 -18.39 15.87 31.03
C ILE A 98 -18.20 14.46 31.57
N HIS A 99 -18.38 13.49 30.68
CA HIS A 99 -18.36 12.07 31.03
C HIS A 99 -17.21 11.32 30.37
N SER A 100 -16.54 11.86 29.34
CA SER A 100 -15.40 11.22 28.69
C SER A 100 -14.33 12.24 28.31
N VAL A 101 -13.07 11.84 28.51
CA VAL A 101 -11.91 12.68 28.20
C VAL A 101 -10.87 11.85 27.43
N ILE A 102 -10.31 12.43 26.38
CA ILE A 102 -9.19 11.86 25.61
C ILE A 102 -8.02 12.80 25.68
N HIS A 103 -6.83 12.25 25.91
CA HIS A 103 -5.55 12.92 25.67
C HIS A 103 -4.81 12.19 24.55
N SER A 104 -4.32 12.91 23.56
CA SER A 104 -3.79 12.35 22.32
C SER A 104 -2.58 13.12 21.81
N HIS A 105 -1.61 12.38 21.27
CA HIS A 105 -0.39 12.89 20.64
C HIS A 105 -0.45 12.78 19.11
N SER A 106 -1.64 12.87 18.51
CA SER A 106 -1.82 12.66 17.06
C SER A 106 -0.87 13.55 16.23
N PRO A 107 -0.03 12.96 15.35
CA PRO A 107 0.88 13.72 14.51
C PRO A 107 0.20 14.74 13.59
N ALA A 108 -1.08 14.54 13.27
CA ALA A 108 -1.86 15.47 12.47
C ALA A 108 -2.12 16.81 13.18
N ILE A 109 -2.08 16.83 14.52
CA ILE A 109 -2.39 18.01 15.33
C ILE A 109 -1.13 18.80 15.67
N LEU A 110 0.00 18.12 15.87
CA LEU A 110 1.26 18.73 16.31
C LEU A 110 1.64 20.01 15.54
N PRO A 111 1.52 20.09 14.18
CA PRO A 111 1.83 21.31 13.45
C PRO A 111 1.04 22.55 13.95
N PHE A 112 -0.24 22.39 14.29
CA PHE A 112 -1.08 23.48 14.79
C PHE A 112 -0.74 23.91 16.22
N THR A 113 0.05 23.10 16.93
CA THR A 113 0.49 23.41 18.30
C THR A 113 1.81 24.18 18.35
N ILE A 114 2.56 24.29 17.23
CA ILE A 114 3.92 24.85 17.21
C ILE A 114 4.16 25.91 16.12
N THR A 115 3.26 26.10 15.17
CA THR A 115 3.48 26.98 13.99
C THR A 115 2.83 28.36 14.10
N GLY A 116 2.00 28.59 15.12
CA GLY A 116 1.17 29.80 15.23
C GLY A 116 -0.03 29.82 14.27
N VAL A 117 -0.18 28.80 13.41
CA VAL A 117 -1.38 28.62 12.57
C VAL A 117 -2.52 28.07 13.44
N GLU A 118 -3.65 28.77 13.44
CA GLU A 118 -4.82 28.36 14.19
C GLU A 118 -5.53 27.16 13.55
N LEU A 119 -5.87 26.16 14.36
CA LEU A 119 -6.77 25.09 13.93
C LEU A 119 -8.22 25.63 13.94
N ARG A 120 -8.85 25.62 12.77
CA ARG A 120 -10.23 26.11 12.56
C ARG A 120 -11.03 25.06 11.78
N PRO A 121 -12.35 24.95 11.98
CA PRO A 121 -13.15 23.95 11.29
C PRO A 121 -13.28 24.28 9.79
N CYS A 122 -12.78 23.39 8.94
CA CYS A 122 -12.86 23.48 7.48
C CYS A 122 -13.88 22.49 6.90
N VAL A 123 -14.32 21.49 7.67
CA VAL A 123 -15.27 20.46 7.24
C VAL A 123 -16.51 20.45 8.13
N HIS A 124 -17.67 20.20 7.53
CA HIS A 124 -18.96 20.17 8.25
C HIS A 124 -19.01 19.19 9.43
N MET A 125 -18.14 18.18 9.47
CA MET A 125 -18.03 17.21 10.57
C MET A 125 -17.27 17.75 11.79
N ALA A 126 -16.67 18.93 11.70
CA ALA A 126 -15.79 19.51 12.71
C ALA A 126 -16.37 20.76 13.39
N GLY A 127 -17.67 21.04 13.23
CA GLY A 127 -18.31 22.22 13.83
C GLY A 127 -18.14 22.35 15.35
N PHE A 128 -18.01 21.21 16.05
CA PHE A 128 -17.80 21.14 17.50
C PHE A 128 -16.48 21.77 17.98
N LEU A 129 -15.54 22.05 17.06
CA LEU A 129 -14.28 22.75 17.35
C LEU A 129 -14.51 24.21 17.76
N GLY A 130 -15.67 24.78 17.42
CA GLY A 130 -15.91 26.22 17.57
C GLY A 130 -15.17 27.04 16.52
N SER A 131 -15.28 28.36 16.62
CA SER A 131 -14.66 29.30 15.67
C SER A 131 -13.13 29.25 15.71
N ARG A 132 -12.58 28.95 16.90
CA ARG A 132 -11.15 28.77 17.16
C ARG A 132 -10.95 27.72 18.24
N VAL A 133 -9.96 26.84 18.06
CA VAL A 133 -9.54 25.88 19.09
C VAL A 133 -8.54 26.56 20.05
N PRO A 134 -8.81 26.59 21.37
CA PRO A 134 -7.87 27.13 22.35
C PRO A 134 -6.55 26.36 22.40
N MET A 135 -5.49 27.05 22.81
CA MET A 135 -4.16 26.48 23.00
C MET A 135 -3.71 26.68 24.44
N PHE A 136 -3.26 25.61 25.07
CA PHE A 136 -2.62 25.60 26.37
C PHE A 136 -1.10 25.51 26.18
N ASP A 137 -0.39 26.53 26.65
CA ASP A 137 1.07 26.50 26.78
C ASP A 137 1.46 26.26 28.23
N ILE A 138 1.84 25.03 28.53
CA ILE A 138 2.28 24.62 29.86
C ILE A 138 3.47 25.45 30.40
N ALA A 139 4.28 26.04 29.51
CA ALA A 139 5.43 26.84 29.92
C ALA A 139 5.04 28.10 30.72
N GLU A 140 3.83 28.63 30.49
CA GLU A 140 3.30 29.79 31.21
C GLU A 140 2.89 29.46 32.66
N PHE A 141 2.75 28.17 32.97
CA PHE A 141 2.21 27.68 34.25
C PHE A 141 3.25 26.91 35.08
N TYR A 142 4.48 26.77 34.62
CA TYR A 142 5.52 26.09 35.40
C TYR A 142 5.92 26.90 36.64
N SER A 143 6.01 26.21 37.78
CA SER A 143 6.73 26.69 38.96
C SER A 143 8.19 26.22 38.94
N GLU A 144 9.02 26.73 39.87
CA GLU A 144 10.42 26.31 40.00
C GLU A 144 10.60 24.81 40.31
N GLU A 145 9.59 24.19 40.91
CA GLU A 145 9.60 22.78 41.34
C GLU A 145 9.15 21.81 40.23
N ASP A 146 8.58 22.31 39.14
CA ASP A 146 8.05 21.45 38.08
C ASP A 146 9.16 20.91 37.16
N VAL A 147 8.98 19.64 36.76
CA VAL A 147 9.75 19.03 35.68
C VAL A 147 9.26 19.60 34.35
N ARG A 148 10.18 20.17 33.56
CA ARG A 148 9.87 20.85 32.29
C ARG A 148 9.88 19.89 31.10
N ASP A 149 9.05 18.85 31.17
CA ASP A 149 8.95 17.78 30.15
C ASP A 149 7.62 17.77 29.40
N LEU A 150 6.87 18.87 29.47
CA LEU A 150 5.55 19.09 28.86
C LEU A 150 4.40 18.24 29.41
N LEU A 151 4.66 17.36 30.40
CA LEU A 151 3.64 16.48 30.96
C LEU A 151 2.83 17.16 32.07
N ILE A 152 1.54 16.83 32.16
CA ILE A 152 0.64 17.32 33.20
C ILE A 152 0.73 16.42 34.43
N ARG A 153 1.77 16.66 35.25
CA ARG A 153 2.20 15.76 36.34
C ARG A 153 1.48 15.95 37.67
N ASN A 154 0.69 17.00 37.83
CA ASN A 154 0.05 17.34 39.11
C ASN A 154 -1.30 18.04 38.89
N GLN A 155 -2.07 18.16 39.98
CA GLN A 155 -3.40 18.78 39.97
C GLN A 155 -3.38 20.25 39.56
N ARG A 156 -2.33 21.00 39.91
CA ARG A 156 -2.23 22.43 39.57
C ARG A 156 -2.16 22.62 38.06
N LEU A 157 -1.21 21.95 37.40
CA LEU A 157 -1.09 21.99 35.94
C LEU A 157 -2.33 21.44 35.24
N GLY A 158 -2.98 20.40 35.80
CA GLY A 158 -4.24 19.89 35.27
C GLY A 158 -5.40 20.88 35.41
N LYS A 159 -5.44 21.64 36.51
CA LYS A 159 -6.40 22.72 36.74
C LYS A 159 -6.15 23.89 35.79
N ASP A 160 -4.90 24.20 35.49
CA ASP A 160 -4.57 25.25 34.52
C ASP A 160 -4.99 24.84 33.10
N LEU A 161 -4.70 23.59 32.69
CA LEU A 161 -5.16 23.04 31.42
C LEU A 161 -6.70 23.02 31.33
N SER A 162 -7.39 22.57 32.38
CA SER A 162 -8.84 22.49 32.34
C SER A 162 -9.52 23.86 32.32
N ALA A 163 -8.83 24.95 32.67
CA ALA A 163 -9.36 26.31 32.55
C ALA A 163 -9.44 26.78 31.09
N CYS A 164 -8.62 26.22 30.18
CA CYS A 164 -8.72 26.50 28.73
C CYS A 164 -10.02 25.98 28.10
N PHE A 165 -10.79 25.17 28.83
CA PHE A 165 -12.13 24.74 28.44
C PHE A 165 -13.24 25.71 28.93
N GLU A 166 -12.90 26.85 29.51
CA GLU A 166 -13.87 27.87 29.90
C GLU A 166 -14.26 28.72 28.68
N SER A 167 -15.55 29.04 28.52
CA SER A 167 -16.05 29.93 27.45
C SER A 167 -17.02 30.97 28.02
N SER A 168 -17.12 32.12 27.34
CA SER A 168 -18.03 33.21 27.70
C SER A 168 -19.48 32.98 27.25
N GLU A 169 -19.74 31.96 26.43
CA GLU A 169 -21.03 31.73 25.76
C GLU A 169 -21.52 30.29 25.97
N ASN A 170 -22.10 29.95 27.14
CA ASN A 170 -22.92 28.75 27.44
C ASN A 170 -22.50 27.36 26.89
N SER A 171 -21.29 27.20 26.35
CA SER A 171 -20.78 26.00 25.68
C SER A 171 -19.26 25.99 25.76
N HIS A 172 -18.71 25.03 26.50
CA HIS A 172 -17.28 24.81 26.58
C HIS A 172 -16.71 24.35 25.22
N PRO A 173 -15.52 24.81 24.79
CA PRO A 173 -14.87 24.29 23.59
C PRO A 173 -14.67 22.78 23.77
N SER A 174 -14.84 22.01 22.69
CA SER A 174 -14.76 20.55 22.80
C SER A 174 -13.33 20.01 22.85
N VAL A 175 -12.36 20.86 22.48
CA VAL A 175 -10.96 20.50 22.24
C VAL A 175 -10.06 21.62 22.73
N VAL A 176 -8.93 21.26 23.34
CA VAL A 176 -7.83 22.19 23.66
C VAL A 176 -6.54 21.59 23.11
N LEU A 177 -5.77 22.40 22.37
CA LEU A 177 -4.43 22.04 21.90
C LEU A 177 -3.40 22.26 23.00
N MET A 178 -2.34 21.46 23.02
CA MET A 178 -1.24 21.56 24.00
C MET A 178 0.08 21.76 23.26
N ARG A 179 0.77 22.89 23.51
CA ARG A 179 1.97 23.30 22.76
C ARG A 179 3.03 22.18 22.72
N GLY A 180 3.32 21.67 21.52
CA GLY A 180 4.38 20.67 21.30
C GLY A 180 4.10 19.29 21.89
N HIS A 181 2.89 19.04 22.40
CA HIS A 181 2.54 17.83 23.13
C HIS A 181 1.38 17.08 22.45
N GLY A 182 0.29 17.76 22.13
CA GLY A 182 -0.88 17.09 21.57
C GLY A 182 -2.16 17.87 21.75
N PHE A 183 -3.24 17.18 22.11
CA PHE A 183 -4.53 17.79 22.38
C PHE A 183 -5.38 16.95 23.34
N THR A 184 -6.26 17.65 24.04
CA THR A 184 -7.27 17.06 24.93
C THR A 184 -8.66 17.31 24.37
N VAL A 185 -9.53 16.30 24.46
CA VAL A 185 -10.91 16.33 23.96
C VAL A 185 -11.87 15.95 25.07
N ILE A 186 -13.00 16.64 25.16
CA ILE A 186 -14.08 16.36 26.10
C ILE A 186 -15.37 15.94 25.36
N GLY A 187 -16.20 15.13 26.01
CA GLY A 187 -17.52 14.74 25.48
C GLY A 187 -18.48 14.25 26.56
N GLY A 188 -19.78 14.24 26.24
CA GLY A 188 -20.85 13.74 27.10
C GLY A 188 -20.92 12.20 27.16
N GLY A 189 -20.08 11.51 26.38
CA GLY A 189 -19.92 10.05 26.39
C GLY A 189 -18.68 9.64 25.60
N ILE A 190 -18.34 8.34 25.68
CA ILE A 190 -17.16 7.79 25.00
C ILE A 190 -17.30 7.94 23.49
N GLU A 191 -18.48 7.63 22.95
CA GLU A 191 -18.77 7.65 21.53
C GLU A 191 -18.60 9.05 20.93
N GLU A 192 -19.12 10.08 21.62
CA GLU A 192 -18.98 11.47 21.25
C GLU A 192 -17.53 11.95 21.36
N CYS A 193 -16.84 11.63 22.45
CA CYS A 193 -15.46 12.01 22.65
C CYS A 193 -14.54 11.38 21.58
N VAL A 194 -14.75 10.09 21.26
CA VAL A 194 -14.02 9.38 20.19
C VAL A 194 -14.29 9.99 18.83
N PHE A 195 -15.55 10.31 18.52
CA PHE A 195 -15.91 11.01 17.28
C PHE A 195 -15.16 12.35 17.18
N ARG A 196 -15.24 13.17 18.22
CA ARG A 196 -14.61 14.49 18.26
C ARG A 196 -13.10 14.37 18.06
N ALA A 197 -12.44 13.43 18.71
CA ALA A 197 -11.00 13.23 18.56
C ALA A 197 -10.59 12.83 17.13
N ILE A 198 -11.34 11.91 16.49
CA ILE A 198 -11.08 11.48 15.10
C ILE A 198 -11.26 12.65 14.14
N TYR A 199 -12.38 13.37 14.23
CA TYR A 199 -12.68 14.46 13.29
C TYR A 199 -11.90 15.74 13.56
N THR A 200 -11.34 15.92 14.77
CA THR A 200 -10.32 16.97 15.02
C THR A 200 -9.07 16.69 14.19
N ALA A 201 -8.54 15.46 14.25
CA ALA A 201 -7.37 15.08 13.47
C ALA A 201 -7.65 15.10 11.96
N GLU A 202 -8.85 14.69 11.53
CA GLU A 202 -9.22 14.73 10.12
C GLU A 202 -9.34 16.16 9.59
N ASN A 203 -9.97 17.05 10.36
CA ASN A 203 -10.03 18.47 10.02
C ASN A 203 -8.62 19.08 9.89
N ALA A 204 -7.71 18.75 10.82
CA ALA A 204 -6.33 19.22 10.78
C ALA A 204 -5.57 18.72 9.53
N ARG A 205 -5.79 17.47 9.10
CA ARG A 205 -5.22 16.94 7.85
C ARG A 205 -5.75 17.71 6.64
N VAL A 206 -7.06 17.93 6.57
CA VAL A 206 -7.69 18.70 5.50
C VAL A 206 -7.14 20.12 5.46
N GLN A 207 -7.13 20.83 6.59
CA GLN A 207 -6.60 22.19 6.69
C GLN A 207 -5.12 22.26 6.24
N THR A 208 -4.28 21.31 6.67
CA THR A 208 -2.86 21.24 6.28
C THR A 208 -2.70 21.03 4.78
N ALA A 209 -3.44 20.08 4.21
CA ALA A 209 -3.40 19.79 2.78
C ALA A 209 -3.89 21.02 1.97
N SER A 210 -4.94 21.69 2.43
CA SER A 210 -5.47 22.89 1.78
C SER A 210 -4.49 24.06 1.81
N LEU A 211 -3.82 24.31 2.95
CA LEU A 211 -2.76 25.33 3.03
C LEU A 211 -1.59 25.00 2.08
N THR A 212 -1.22 23.72 1.99
CA THR A 212 -0.15 23.26 1.08
C THR A 212 -0.53 23.47 -0.39
N LEU A 213 -1.77 23.12 -0.76
CA LEU A 213 -2.30 23.36 -2.11
C LEU A 213 -2.33 24.84 -2.46
N GLN A 214 -2.74 25.69 -1.51
CA GLN A 214 -2.76 27.13 -1.72
C GLN A 214 -1.36 27.71 -1.95
N LEU A 215 -0.37 27.27 -1.16
CA LEU A 215 1.03 27.68 -1.35
C LEU A 215 1.56 27.25 -2.71
N ALA A 216 1.21 26.04 -3.17
CA ALA A 216 1.62 25.52 -4.47
C ALA A 216 0.95 26.24 -5.66
N ALA A 217 -0.30 26.68 -5.50
CA ALA A 217 -1.09 27.26 -6.60
C ALA A 217 -0.75 28.74 -6.91
N GLY A 218 -0.12 29.47 -5.99
CA GLY A 218 0.11 30.92 -6.12
C GLY A 218 -1.17 31.74 -5.93
N THR A 219 -1.18 32.72 -5.02
CA THR A 219 -2.43 33.25 -4.46
C THR A 219 -3.16 34.27 -5.34
N ALA A 220 -4.43 33.98 -5.64
CA ALA A 220 -5.50 34.97 -5.52
C ALA A 220 -6.20 34.75 -4.17
N PRO A 221 -6.34 35.76 -3.30
CA PRO A 221 -7.05 35.61 -2.03
C PRO A 221 -8.52 35.27 -2.26
N LEU A 222 -9.10 34.48 -1.34
CA LEU A 222 -10.53 34.23 -1.31
C LEU A 222 -11.28 35.51 -0.88
N LYS A 223 -12.62 35.54 -1.05
CA LYS A 223 -13.44 36.63 -0.49
C LYS A 223 -13.10 36.77 1.01
N ASN A 224 -12.74 37.97 1.44
CA ASN A 224 -12.33 38.36 2.80
C ASN A 224 -10.83 38.23 3.15
N ASN A 225 -9.92 38.12 2.18
CA ASN A 225 -8.46 38.04 2.44
C ASN A 225 -8.03 36.82 3.28
N GLU A 226 -8.91 35.83 3.48
CA GLU A 226 -8.56 34.59 4.14
C GLU A 226 -7.84 33.62 3.18
N ALA A 227 -6.96 32.83 3.76
CA ALA A 227 -6.23 31.78 3.07
C ALA A 227 -7.18 30.63 2.65
N LEU A 228 -8.11 30.24 3.53
CA LEU A 228 -9.05 29.14 3.32
C LEU A 228 -10.49 29.57 3.63
N TYR A 229 -11.47 28.83 3.11
CA TYR A 229 -12.85 28.90 3.59
C TYR A 229 -13.00 28.03 4.84
N TYR A 230 -13.36 28.65 5.96
CA TYR A 230 -13.73 27.98 7.20
C TYR A 230 -15.25 27.96 7.38
N LEU A 231 -15.75 27.10 8.26
CA LEU A 231 -17.14 27.18 8.70
C LEU A 231 -17.37 28.53 9.39
N GLN A 232 -18.49 29.17 9.06
CA GLN A 232 -18.88 30.44 9.65
C GLN A 232 -19.49 30.24 11.03
N ASP A 233 -19.42 31.25 11.90
CA ASP A 233 -19.97 31.20 13.26
C ASP A 233 -21.47 30.83 13.29
N SER A 234 -22.21 31.22 12.25
CA SER A 234 -23.63 30.86 12.06
C SER A 234 -23.85 29.38 11.72
N GLU A 235 -22.85 28.69 11.15
CA GLU A 235 -22.91 27.29 10.73
C GLU A 235 -22.48 26.32 11.84
N LEU A 236 -21.66 26.79 12.79
CA LEU A 236 -21.10 25.95 13.87
C LEU A 236 -22.15 25.28 14.75
N PRO A 237 -23.23 25.96 15.21
CA PRO A 237 -24.23 25.32 16.06
C PRO A 237 -24.98 24.20 15.31
N ALA A 238 -25.37 24.45 14.07
CA ALA A 238 -26.13 23.50 13.25
C ALA A 238 -25.28 22.26 12.90
N THR A 239 -24.03 22.47 12.52
CA THR A 239 -23.09 21.37 12.20
C THR A 239 -22.74 20.56 13.45
N THR A 240 -22.49 21.22 14.59
CA THR A 240 -22.27 20.55 15.88
C THR A 240 -23.48 19.68 16.26
N GLN A 241 -24.68 20.26 16.23
CA GLN A 241 -25.90 19.54 16.54
C GLN A 241 -26.06 18.31 15.62
N MET A 242 -25.89 18.46 14.31
CA MET A 242 -25.95 17.36 13.35
C MET A 242 -24.97 16.22 13.71
N THR A 243 -23.73 16.54 14.10
CA THR A 243 -22.76 15.51 14.50
C THR A 243 -23.17 14.78 15.78
N GLN A 244 -23.77 15.48 16.75
CA GLN A 244 -24.27 14.87 17.98
C GLN A 244 -25.39 13.86 17.72
N TRP A 245 -26.38 14.20 16.88
CA TRP A 245 -27.48 13.29 16.53
C TRP A 245 -27.02 12.07 15.71
N SER A 246 -25.89 12.19 14.99
CA SER A 246 -25.41 11.16 14.09
C SER A 246 -24.24 10.33 14.64
N VAL A 247 -23.74 10.62 15.85
CA VAL A 247 -22.53 10.01 16.44
C VAL A 247 -22.54 8.48 16.48
N MET A 248 -23.71 7.87 16.62
CA MET A 248 -23.85 6.41 16.66
C MET A 248 -23.62 5.74 15.30
N ARG A 249 -23.81 6.47 14.19
CA ARG A 249 -23.56 5.95 12.84
C ARG A 249 -22.08 5.61 12.61
N PRO A 250 -21.12 6.53 12.79
CA PRO A 250 -19.70 6.20 12.69
C PRO A 250 -19.27 5.22 13.78
N TRP A 251 -19.76 5.36 15.02
CA TRP A 251 -19.44 4.40 16.09
C TRP A 251 -19.77 2.96 15.71
N ASN A 252 -21.00 2.70 15.28
CA ASN A 252 -21.44 1.36 14.87
C ASN A 252 -20.63 0.84 13.68
N PHE A 253 -20.25 1.73 12.75
CA PHE A 253 -19.37 1.37 11.64
C PHE A 253 -17.96 0.98 12.10
N PHE A 254 -17.35 1.73 13.03
CA PHE A 254 -16.03 1.42 13.58
C PHE A 254 -16.02 0.10 14.34
N ILE A 255 -17.06 -0.13 15.15
CA ILE A 255 -17.32 -1.40 15.83
C ILE A 255 -17.43 -2.54 14.80
N TYR A 256 -18.28 -2.39 13.78
CA TYR A 256 -18.45 -3.38 12.72
C TYR A 256 -17.12 -3.71 12.04
N LYS A 257 -16.36 -2.68 11.63
CA LYS A 257 -15.05 -2.84 11.00
C LYS A 257 -14.11 -3.65 11.88
N ARG A 258 -14.09 -3.43 13.20
CA ARG A 258 -13.29 -4.21 14.16
C ARG A 258 -13.74 -5.68 14.26
N TYR A 259 -15.03 -5.93 14.47
CA TYR A 259 -15.54 -7.29 14.70
C TYR A 259 -15.58 -8.14 13.43
N TYR A 260 -15.92 -7.57 12.28
CA TYR A 260 -16.05 -8.33 11.03
C TYR A 260 -14.68 -8.75 10.49
N ILE A 261 -13.71 -7.85 10.51
CA ILE A 261 -12.29 -8.13 10.21
C ILE A 261 -11.76 -9.16 11.22
N GLY A 262 -12.03 -8.99 12.52
CA GLY A 262 -11.56 -9.91 13.56
C GLY A 262 -12.20 -11.31 13.58
N ILE A 263 -13.49 -11.46 13.23
CA ILE A 263 -14.22 -12.74 13.23
C ILE A 263 -13.88 -13.57 11.99
N TYR A 264 -13.78 -12.97 10.81
CA TYR A 264 -13.35 -13.71 9.61
C TYR A 264 -11.93 -14.22 9.75
N GLY A 265 -11.01 -13.40 10.27
CA GLY A 265 -9.66 -13.84 10.61
C GLY A 265 -9.63 -14.99 11.65
N ARG A 266 -10.50 -14.95 12.67
CA ARG A 266 -10.59 -16.01 13.70
C ARG A 266 -11.25 -17.29 13.20
N LYS A 267 -12.31 -17.22 12.40
CA LYS A 267 -12.96 -18.42 11.82
C LYS A 267 -12.07 -19.09 10.76
N LEU A 268 -11.34 -18.32 9.96
CA LEU A 268 -10.29 -18.85 9.08
C LEU A 268 -9.17 -19.53 9.88
N ARG A 269 -8.71 -18.90 10.97
CA ARG A 269 -7.73 -19.52 11.90
C ARG A 269 -8.25 -20.82 12.51
N GLN A 270 -9.48 -20.84 13.02
CA GLN A 270 -10.05 -22.03 13.66
C GLN A 270 -10.28 -23.18 12.66
N ARG A 271 -10.73 -22.88 11.43
CA ARG A 271 -10.84 -23.89 10.36
C ARG A 271 -9.46 -24.40 9.92
N ALA A 272 -8.48 -23.53 9.77
CA ALA A 272 -7.09 -23.93 9.49
C ALA A 272 -6.52 -24.82 10.61
N MET A 273 -6.85 -24.51 11.87
CA MET A 273 -6.42 -25.32 13.03
C MET A 273 -7.15 -26.67 13.12
N ASN A 274 -8.45 -26.71 12.83
CA ASN A 274 -9.21 -27.96 12.83
C ASN A 274 -8.78 -28.88 11.66
N LEU A 275 -8.43 -28.31 10.50
CA LEU A 275 -7.78 -29.02 9.39
C LEU A 275 -6.40 -29.55 9.78
N LEU A 276 -5.62 -28.85 10.62
CA LEU A 276 -4.34 -29.38 11.11
C LEU A 276 -4.50 -30.55 12.09
N VAL A 277 -5.57 -30.56 12.89
CA VAL A 277 -5.84 -31.63 13.87
C VAL A 277 -6.38 -32.90 13.21
N SER A 278 -7.16 -32.79 12.13
CA SER A 278 -7.71 -33.96 11.43
C SER A 278 -6.69 -34.77 10.62
N TYR A 279 -5.47 -34.25 10.41
CA TYR A 279 -4.39 -34.93 9.68
C TYR A 279 -3.31 -35.55 10.58
N GLY A 280 -3.54 -35.63 11.90
CA GLY A 280 -2.58 -36.20 12.86
C GLY A 280 -2.73 -37.70 13.10
N GLY A 281 -2.07 -38.54 12.29
CA GLY A 281 -1.66 -39.92 12.63
C GLY A 281 -0.22 -39.96 13.21
N PRO A 282 0.23 -41.08 13.82
CA PRO A 282 1.32 -41.05 14.81
C PRO A 282 2.72 -40.78 14.25
N GLN A 283 3.32 -39.75 14.85
CA GLN A 283 4.72 -39.38 15.14
C GLN A 283 5.89 -39.93 14.29
N SER A 284 6.54 -39.01 13.56
CA SER A 284 7.97 -39.08 13.23
C SER A 284 8.67 -37.73 13.53
N PRO A 285 10.00 -37.71 13.79
CA PRO A 285 10.73 -36.48 14.16
C PRO A 285 10.74 -35.39 13.07
N ALA A 286 10.54 -35.77 11.80
CA ALA A 286 10.48 -34.83 10.67
C ALA A 286 9.28 -33.87 10.74
N TYR A 287 8.19 -34.27 11.42
CA TYR A 287 6.99 -33.45 11.59
C TYR A 287 7.14 -32.32 12.63
N ALA A 288 8.17 -32.34 13.48
CA ALA A 288 8.37 -31.32 14.51
C ALA A 288 8.80 -29.96 13.93
N ASN A 289 9.65 -29.97 12.89
CA ASN A 289 10.08 -28.77 12.17
C ASN A 289 8.97 -28.19 11.30
N GLU A 290 8.18 -29.06 10.64
CA GLU A 290 7.04 -28.63 9.82
C GLU A 290 5.92 -28.00 10.66
N ARG A 291 5.72 -28.50 11.89
CA ARG A 291 4.80 -27.90 12.87
C ARG A 291 5.27 -26.51 13.31
N GLN A 292 6.57 -26.30 13.49
CA GLN A 292 7.12 -24.96 13.81
C GLN A 292 6.98 -23.98 12.65
N GLN A 293 7.31 -24.39 11.41
CA GLN A 293 7.20 -23.54 10.22
C GLN A 293 5.74 -23.14 9.94
N ARG A 294 4.78 -24.05 10.16
CA ARG A 294 3.34 -23.76 10.02
C ARG A 294 2.82 -22.84 11.12
N LEU A 295 3.33 -22.95 12.35
CA LEU A 295 3.02 -22.03 13.46
C LEU A 295 3.57 -20.61 13.20
N SER A 296 4.73 -20.46 12.55
CA SER A 296 5.23 -19.15 12.09
C SER A 296 4.38 -18.55 10.98
N LEU A 297 3.86 -19.35 10.05
CA LEU A 297 2.95 -18.87 8.99
C LEU A 297 1.61 -18.36 9.55
N ILE A 298 1.11 -18.99 10.61
CA ILE A 298 -0.11 -18.57 11.32
C ILE A 298 0.11 -17.22 12.05
N ARG A 299 1.34 -16.92 12.50
CA ARG A 299 1.69 -15.57 13.02
C ARG A 299 1.65 -14.52 11.92
N ILE A 300 2.07 -14.85 10.69
CA ILE A 300 2.06 -13.95 9.52
C ILE A 300 0.63 -13.67 9.02
N LEU A 301 -0.23 -14.70 8.94
CA LEU A 301 -1.66 -14.53 8.65
C LEU A 301 -2.42 -13.87 9.83
N GLY A 302 -1.77 -13.80 11.00
CA GLY A 302 -2.24 -13.20 12.23
C GLY A 302 -2.38 -11.69 12.19
N SER A 303 -1.47 -11.02 11.47
CA SER A 303 -1.13 -9.62 11.70
C SER A 303 -1.76 -8.61 10.73
N ASN A 304 -2.34 -9.02 9.59
CA ASN A 304 -2.96 -8.06 8.68
C ASN A 304 -3.98 -8.65 7.69
N LEU A 305 -5.21 -8.11 7.65
CA LEU A 305 -6.24 -8.53 6.68
C LEU A 305 -6.04 -7.93 5.28
N ASN A 306 -5.21 -6.91 5.13
CA ASN A 306 -4.77 -6.43 3.81
C ASN A 306 -4.00 -7.52 3.06
N THR A 307 -3.17 -8.30 3.76
CA THR A 307 -2.45 -9.45 3.18
C THR A 307 -3.40 -10.55 2.71
N PHE A 308 -4.53 -10.76 3.40
CA PHE A 308 -5.55 -11.73 3.00
C PHE A 308 -6.32 -11.30 1.74
N ASN A 309 -6.68 -10.01 1.62
CA ASN A 309 -7.33 -9.46 0.43
C ASN A 309 -6.38 -9.39 -0.78
N ILE A 310 -5.08 -9.23 -0.55
CA ILE A 310 -4.06 -9.31 -1.60
C ILE A 310 -3.98 -10.75 -2.10
N ILE A 311 -3.77 -11.73 -1.22
CA ILE A 311 -3.63 -13.15 -1.58
C ILE A 311 -4.90 -13.72 -2.25
N TYR A 312 -6.10 -13.35 -1.78
CA TYR A 312 -7.37 -13.83 -2.36
C TYR A 312 -7.62 -13.29 -3.78
N ASN A 313 -7.14 -12.09 -4.09
CA ASN A 313 -7.36 -11.46 -5.39
C ASN A 313 -6.24 -11.74 -6.41
N THR A 314 -5.06 -12.19 -5.97
CA THR A 314 -3.89 -12.37 -6.85
C THR A 314 -3.69 -13.79 -7.38
N ASP A 315 -4.41 -14.81 -6.90
CA ASP A 315 -4.13 -16.19 -7.33
C ASP A 315 -5.39 -17.06 -7.56
N ALA A 316 -5.56 -17.50 -8.81
CA ALA A 316 -6.66 -18.35 -9.26
C ALA A 316 -6.60 -19.79 -8.68
N ARG A 317 -5.43 -20.27 -8.24
CA ARG A 317 -5.27 -21.59 -7.60
C ARG A 317 -5.81 -21.59 -6.16
N TRP A 318 -5.65 -20.48 -5.43
CA TRP A 318 -6.21 -20.29 -4.09
C TRP A 318 -7.74 -20.13 -4.11
N LYS A 319 -8.29 -19.47 -5.15
CA LYS A 319 -9.75 -19.44 -5.38
C LYS A 319 -10.34 -20.85 -5.53
N ARG A 320 -9.65 -21.75 -6.24
CA ARG A 320 -10.08 -23.16 -6.38
C ARG A 320 -9.92 -23.96 -5.08
N PHE A 321 -8.86 -23.74 -4.29
CA PHE A 321 -8.68 -24.38 -2.98
C PHE A 321 -9.75 -23.94 -1.96
N LEU A 322 -10.06 -22.64 -1.89
CA LEU A 322 -11.07 -22.11 -0.97
C LEU A 322 -12.50 -22.55 -1.33
N VAL A 323 -12.82 -22.59 -2.64
CA VAL A 323 -14.15 -22.99 -3.14
C VAL A 323 -14.35 -24.51 -3.08
N ARG A 324 -13.30 -25.32 -3.30
CA ARG A 324 -13.40 -26.80 -3.29
C ARG A 324 -13.34 -27.39 -1.87
N ASP A 325 -12.47 -26.89 -1.01
CA ASP A 325 -12.10 -27.59 0.23
C ASP A 325 -12.55 -26.86 1.52
N ILE A 326 -13.00 -25.58 1.44
CA ILE A 326 -13.43 -24.78 2.61
C ILE A 326 -14.93 -24.44 2.58
N ILE A 327 -15.54 -24.26 1.40
CA ILE A 327 -16.97 -23.96 1.25
C ILE A 327 -17.69 -25.23 0.77
N THR A 328 -18.31 -25.97 1.68
CA THR A 328 -19.18 -27.09 1.32
C THR A 328 -20.48 -26.60 0.65
N PRO A 329 -21.15 -27.41 -0.21
CA PRO A 329 -22.31 -26.98 -1.00
C PRO A 329 -23.58 -26.58 -0.21
N SER A 330 -23.57 -26.62 1.12
CA SER A 330 -24.75 -26.42 1.96
C SER A 330 -25.09 -24.95 2.29
N TYR A 331 -24.33 -23.97 1.79
CA TYR A 331 -24.44 -22.56 2.22
C TYR A 331 -24.75 -21.54 1.10
N ILE A 332 -25.37 -21.97 -0.01
CA ILE A 332 -25.86 -21.08 -1.08
C ILE A 332 -27.30 -20.60 -0.79
N SER A 333 -27.58 -20.08 0.41
CA SER A 333 -28.90 -19.47 0.69
C SER A 333 -28.87 -18.11 1.39
N VAL A 334 -27.70 -17.50 1.65
CA VAL A 334 -27.63 -16.18 2.34
C VAL A 334 -26.63 -15.20 1.68
N PHE A 335 -26.45 -15.29 0.36
CA PHE A 335 -25.59 -14.36 -0.40
C PHE A 335 -26.29 -13.84 -1.67
N PRO A 336 -27.08 -12.74 -1.60
CA PRO A 336 -27.36 -12.00 -2.82
C PRO A 336 -27.41 -10.47 -2.66
N THR A 337 -26.49 -9.82 -1.93
CA THR A 337 -26.47 -8.32 -1.93
C THR A 337 -25.10 -7.67 -2.01
N VAL A 338 -23.99 -8.41 -1.99
CA VAL A 338 -22.64 -7.81 -2.07
C VAL A 338 -21.93 -8.05 -3.42
N LEU A 339 -22.54 -8.79 -4.35
CA LEU A 339 -21.89 -9.16 -5.63
C LEU A 339 -22.48 -8.50 -6.89
N CYS A 340 -23.40 -7.53 -6.77
CA CYS A 340 -23.99 -6.86 -7.94
C CYS A 340 -23.40 -5.49 -8.28
N ALA A 341 -22.34 -5.02 -7.62
CA ALA A 341 -21.76 -3.69 -7.88
C ALA A 341 -20.51 -3.68 -8.79
N GLY A 342 -20.19 -4.77 -9.50
CA GLY A 342 -18.93 -4.84 -10.26
C GLY A 342 -18.89 -5.76 -11.49
N LEU A 343 -20.03 -6.19 -12.03
CA LEU A 343 -20.05 -7.00 -13.24
C LEU A 343 -20.69 -6.21 -14.39
N ASN A 344 -19.84 -5.75 -15.31
CA ASN A 344 -20.27 -5.35 -16.64
C ASN A 344 -20.80 -6.58 -17.39
N VAL A 345 -21.89 -6.35 -18.13
CA VAL A 345 -22.77 -7.37 -18.71
C VAL A 345 -22.10 -8.05 -19.91
N ALA A 346 -21.57 -9.27 -19.73
CA ALA A 346 -21.30 -10.22 -20.82
C ALA A 346 -21.18 -11.70 -20.37
N GLY A 347 -21.01 -11.99 -19.07
CA GLY A 347 -20.76 -13.35 -18.58
C GLY A 347 -21.97 -14.13 -18.06
N ALA A 348 -23.17 -13.54 -18.03
CA ALA A 348 -24.32 -14.13 -17.33
C ALA A 348 -25.08 -15.23 -18.11
N ALA A 349 -24.69 -15.56 -19.34
CA ALA A 349 -25.47 -16.44 -20.21
C ALA A 349 -25.12 -17.95 -20.14
N ASN A 350 -24.04 -18.37 -19.47
CA ASN A 350 -23.58 -19.77 -19.52
C ASN A 350 -23.77 -20.58 -18.22
N ILE A 351 -24.53 -20.10 -17.24
CA ILE A 351 -24.81 -20.80 -15.98
C ILE A 351 -26.32 -21.03 -15.79
N LEU A 352 -27.06 -21.29 -16.89
CA LEU A 352 -28.50 -21.60 -16.85
C LEU A 352 -28.89 -22.86 -17.64
N LEU A 353 -27.95 -23.79 -17.85
CA LEU A 353 -28.21 -25.05 -18.54
C LEU A 353 -27.70 -26.26 -17.75
N PHE A 354 -28.14 -26.43 -16.50
CA PHE A 354 -28.21 -27.74 -15.84
C PHE A 354 -29.27 -27.68 -14.72
N ARG A 355 -30.54 -27.59 -15.14
CA ARG A 355 -31.69 -27.98 -14.31
C ARG A 355 -32.29 -29.22 -14.95
N ASN A 356 -32.14 -30.36 -14.29
CA ASN A 356 -33.08 -31.49 -14.22
C ASN A 356 -32.30 -32.75 -13.84
N VAL A 357 -32.40 -33.17 -12.58
CA VAL A 357 -32.78 -34.53 -12.16
C VAL A 357 -33.19 -34.42 -10.69
N THR A 358 -34.39 -34.90 -10.42
CA THR A 358 -35.13 -34.96 -9.16
C THR A 358 -34.73 -36.17 -8.31
N GLU A 359 -34.87 -36.02 -6.99
CA GLU A 359 -35.05 -37.05 -5.94
C GLU A 359 -33.97 -38.13 -5.71
N PHE A 360 -33.34 -38.16 -4.51
CA PHE A 360 -33.36 -39.35 -3.65
C PHE A 360 -32.90 -39.14 -2.19
N ASN A 361 -33.41 -40.02 -1.35
CA ASN A 361 -33.56 -40.09 0.12
C ASN A 361 -32.31 -40.65 0.85
N PRO A 362 -31.89 -40.17 2.05
CA PRO A 362 -30.67 -40.63 2.70
C PRO A 362 -30.94 -41.77 3.71
N SER A 363 -30.89 -43.02 3.26
CA SER A 363 -30.65 -44.17 4.14
C SER A 363 -30.30 -45.44 3.36
N SER A 364 -29.01 -45.76 3.24
CA SER A 364 -28.51 -47.15 3.27
C SER A 364 -26.98 -47.17 3.13
N ALA A 365 -26.35 -47.99 3.97
CA ALA A 365 -24.93 -48.33 3.93
C ALA A 365 -24.62 -49.15 2.68
N TRP A 366 -23.43 -48.98 2.09
CA TRP A 366 -22.87 -49.91 1.12
C TRP A 366 -21.34 -50.05 1.30
N ASP A 367 -20.96 -51.28 1.64
CA ASP A 367 -19.63 -51.89 1.53
C ASP A 367 -19.37 -52.30 0.06
N GLY A 368 -18.14 -52.08 -0.46
CA GLY A 368 -17.70 -52.61 -1.76
C GLY A 368 -16.38 -52.01 -2.30
N PRO A 369 -15.53 -52.77 -3.04
CA PRO A 369 -14.08 -52.56 -3.08
C PRO A 369 -13.59 -51.54 -4.12
N ILE A 370 -12.49 -50.87 -3.78
CA ILE A 370 -11.74 -49.95 -4.65
C ILE A 370 -11.07 -50.76 -5.77
N THR A 371 -11.47 -50.51 -7.02
CA THR A 371 -10.69 -50.96 -8.20
C THR A 371 -10.16 -49.77 -8.98
N SER A 372 -8.95 -50.00 -9.49
CA SER A 372 -8.01 -49.13 -10.20
C SER A 372 -8.64 -48.27 -11.31
N ARG A 373 -8.56 -46.93 -11.16
CA ARG A 373 -8.71 -46.01 -12.30
C ARG A 373 -8.02 -44.64 -12.15
N TYR A 374 -6.98 -44.53 -11.31
CA TYR A 374 -6.21 -43.29 -11.14
C TYR A 374 -4.71 -43.53 -10.96
N ALA A 375 -4.13 -44.42 -11.78
CA ALA A 375 -2.69 -44.68 -11.79
C ALA A 375 -1.79 -43.64 -12.52
N PRO A 376 -2.24 -42.70 -13.37
CA PRO A 376 -1.32 -41.74 -13.99
C PRO A 376 -1.08 -40.44 -13.20
N SER A 377 -1.75 -40.21 -12.06
CA SER A 377 -1.68 -38.95 -11.32
C SER A 377 -0.64 -38.90 -10.20
N PHE A 378 0.00 -40.03 -9.85
CA PHE A 378 0.97 -40.08 -8.75
C PHE A 378 2.41 -39.74 -9.17
N ALA A 379 2.80 -40.05 -10.40
CA ALA A 379 4.13 -39.72 -10.93
C ALA A 379 4.34 -38.19 -11.03
N TYR A 380 3.32 -37.47 -11.53
CA TYR A 380 3.33 -36.01 -11.65
C TYR A 380 3.32 -35.29 -10.29
N LEU A 381 2.68 -35.89 -9.28
CA LEU A 381 2.68 -35.37 -7.91
C LEU A 381 4.02 -35.59 -7.21
N THR A 382 4.73 -36.67 -7.55
CA THR A 382 6.06 -36.96 -6.98
C THR A 382 7.12 -36.06 -7.60
N GLU A 383 7.06 -35.80 -8.91
CA GLU A 383 7.90 -34.79 -9.60
C GLU A 383 7.67 -33.36 -9.06
N CYS A 384 6.42 -32.98 -8.84
CA CYS A 384 6.08 -31.69 -8.22
C CYS A 384 6.57 -31.58 -6.76
N LEU A 385 6.58 -32.68 -6.00
CA LEU A 385 7.02 -32.72 -4.61
C LEU A 385 8.54 -32.72 -4.47
N ASP A 386 9.26 -33.35 -5.41
CA ASP A 386 10.72 -33.31 -5.44
C ASP A 386 11.26 -31.96 -5.93
N GLN A 387 10.56 -31.26 -6.83
CA GLN A 387 10.81 -29.84 -7.16
C GLN A 387 10.54 -28.89 -5.99
N PHE A 388 9.60 -29.23 -5.10
CA PHE A 388 9.26 -28.41 -3.93
C PHE A 388 10.18 -28.67 -2.72
N ARG A 389 10.78 -29.86 -2.63
CA ARG A 389 11.79 -30.20 -1.60
C ARG A 389 13.14 -29.54 -1.88
N SER A 390 13.54 -29.41 -3.13
CA SER A 390 14.80 -28.74 -3.49
C SER A 390 14.79 -27.23 -3.26
N THR A 391 13.61 -26.61 -3.12
CA THR A 391 13.43 -25.17 -2.88
C THR A 391 13.39 -24.79 -1.39
N LEU A 392 13.25 -25.76 -0.48
CA LEU A 392 13.13 -25.49 0.96
C LEU A 392 14.42 -25.72 1.77
N ASP A 393 15.46 -26.29 1.15
CA ASP A 393 16.75 -26.60 1.79
C ASP A 393 17.92 -25.77 1.23
N THR A 394 17.74 -24.45 1.04
CA THR A 394 18.88 -23.54 0.78
C THR A 394 19.14 -22.64 1.98
N PRO A 395 20.32 -22.71 2.62
CA PRO A 395 20.71 -21.79 3.68
C PRO A 395 20.73 -20.35 3.16
N ALA A 396 20.29 -19.41 4.01
CA ALA A 396 20.70 -18.02 3.85
C ALA A 396 22.23 -17.97 3.97
N ASP A 397 22.85 -17.22 3.06
CA ASP A 397 24.29 -16.91 2.95
C ASP A 397 25.10 -17.75 1.95
N THR A 398 24.88 -17.48 0.66
CA THR A 398 25.88 -17.37 -0.43
C THR A 398 25.14 -17.01 -1.72
N THR A 399 25.17 -15.75 -2.15
CA THR A 399 24.52 -15.32 -3.39
C THR A 399 25.26 -15.90 -4.60
N MET A 400 24.82 -17.06 -5.09
CA MET A 400 25.22 -17.55 -6.41
C MET A 400 24.54 -16.67 -7.46
N SER A 401 25.32 -15.91 -8.22
CA SER A 401 24.82 -15.19 -9.39
C SER A 401 24.16 -16.17 -10.37
N PRO A 402 23.08 -15.78 -11.07
CA PRO A 402 22.44 -16.67 -12.03
C PRO A 402 23.43 -17.08 -13.12
N SER A 403 23.28 -18.31 -13.64
CA SER A 403 24.23 -18.85 -14.62
C SER A 403 23.93 -18.41 -16.06
N TRP A 404 22.83 -17.70 -16.30
CA TRP A 404 22.42 -17.24 -17.63
C TRP A 404 23.09 -15.92 -18.00
N THR A 405 23.21 -15.66 -19.31
CA THR A 405 23.79 -14.43 -19.87
C THR A 405 22.80 -13.61 -20.70
N HIS A 406 21.88 -14.27 -21.40
CA HIS A 406 20.87 -13.69 -22.30
C HIS A 406 19.54 -14.39 -22.05
N LEU A 407 18.84 -13.94 -21.01
CA LEU A 407 17.58 -14.54 -20.57
C LEU A 407 16.41 -14.04 -21.41
N VAL A 408 15.58 -14.99 -21.84
CA VAL A 408 14.30 -14.77 -22.50
C VAL A 408 13.20 -15.40 -21.65
N ARG A 409 12.16 -14.63 -21.34
CA ARG A 409 10.90 -15.17 -20.83
C ARG A 409 9.96 -15.36 -22.01
N PHE A 410 9.41 -16.54 -22.20
CA PHE A 410 8.70 -16.88 -23.43
C PHE A 410 7.56 -17.88 -23.21
N VAL A 411 6.61 -17.90 -24.14
CA VAL A 411 5.68 -19.03 -24.30
C VAL A 411 6.36 -20.09 -25.15
N ALA A 412 6.49 -21.31 -24.64
CA ALA A 412 7.10 -22.42 -25.36
C ALA A 412 6.17 -23.02 -26.43
N THR A 413 6.72 -23.38 -27.59
CA THR A 413 5.96 -24.05 -28.66
C THR A 413 5.54 -25.47 -28.26
N GLU A 414 6.36 -26.14 -27.46
CA GLU A 414 6.19 -27.55 -27.08
C GLU A 414 4.96 -27.79 -26.21
N ASP A 415 4.71 -26.89 -25.25
CA ASP A 415 3.68 -27.10 -24.22
C ASP A 415 2.77 -25.88 -23.98
N ASN A 416 2.97 -24.76 -24.70
CA ASN A 416 2.28 -23.48 -24.50
C ASN A 416 2.34 -22.91 -23.08
N HIS A 417 3.33 -23.32 -22.27
CA HIS A 417 3.58 -22.75 -20.96
C HIS A 417 4.60 -21.62 -21.03
N ILE A 418 4.54 -20.71 -20.06
CA ILE A 418 5.56 -19.69 -19.87
C ILE A 418 6.80 -20.33 -19.25
N ARG A 419 7.95 -20.10 -19.86
CA ARG A 419 9.26 -20.63 -19.48
C ARG A 419 10.30 -19.51 -19.46
N LEU A 420 11.42 -19.78 -18.80
CA LEU A 420 12.65 -18.99 -18.88
C LEU A 420 13.66 -19.77 -19.73
N GLY A 421 14.44 -19.07 -20.54
CA GLY A 421 15.43 -19.70 -21.39
C GLY A 421 16.61 -18.79 -21.65
N GLN A 422 17.77 -19.39 -21.91
CA GLN A 422 18.99 -18.73 -22.35
C GLN A 422 19.06 -18.83 -23.87
N LEU A 423 19.34 -17.74 -24.60
CA LEU A 423 19.56 -17.83 -26.04
C LEU A 423 20.67 -18.83 -26.40
N VAL A 424 20.39 -19.72 -27.36
CA VAL A 424 21.38 -20.63 -27.93
C VAL A 424 22.41 -19.86 -28.77
N ASP A 425 21.94 -18.94 -29.59
CA ASP A 425 22.79 -18.00 -30.35
C ASP A 425 22.57 -16.59 -29.81
N THR A 426 23.54 -16.11 -29.04
CA THR A 426 23.50 -14.82 -28.35
C THR A 426 23.80 -13.63 -29.27
N ASN A 427 24.19 -13.86 -30.52
CA ASN A 427 24.48 -12.78 -31.48
C ASN A 427 23.24 -12.35 -32.28
N ARG A 428 22.11 -13.04 -32.11
CA ARG A 428 20.88 -12.78 -32.87
C ARG A 428 20.04 -11.69 -32.22
N ASP A 429 19.47 -10.83 -33.07
CA ASP A 429 18.41 -9.92 -32.67
C ASP A 429 17.07 -10.66 -32.64
N VAL A 430 16.82 -11.37 -31.54
CA VAL A 430 15.61 -12.20 -31.39
C VAL A 430 14.31 -11.40 -31.38
N GLY A 431 14.40 -10.10 -31.11
CA GLY A 431 13.29 -9.17 -31.26
C GLY A 431 12.83 -9.06 -32.71
N LYS A 432 13.75 -8.74 -33.63
CA LYS A 432 13.46 -8.76 -35.07
C LYS A 432 13.07 -10.15 -35.57
N ASP A 433 13.73 -11.20 -35.09
CA ASP A 433 13.39 -12.59 -35.46
C ASP A 433 11.94 -12.94 -35.09
N SER A 434 11.46 -12.50 -33.93
CA SER A 434 10.08 -12.71 -33.48
C SER A 434 9.04 -12.07 -34.41
N VAL A 435 9.34 -10.90 -34.96
CA VAL A 435 8.47 -10.19 -35.91
C VAL A 435 8.51 -10.86 -37.29
N ASN A 436 9.70 -11.32 -37.70
CA ASN A 436 9.93 -11.97 -39.00
C ASN A 436 9.59 -13.47 -39.01
N CYS A 437 9.03 -13.99 -37.91
CA CYS A 437 8.69 -15.41 -37.74
C CYS A 437 9.90 -16.35 -37.96
N VAL A 438 11.11 -15.90 -37.60
CA VAL A 438 12.31 -16.74 -37.61
C VAL A 438 12.32 -17.57 -36.32
N GLU A 439 12.66 -18.85 -36.44
CA GLU A 439 12.74 -19.75 -35.30
C GLU A 439 13.80 -19.30 -34.29
N ILE A 440 13.42 -19.23 -33.02
CA ILE A 440 14.28 -18.85 -31.90
C ILE A 440 14.39 -20.04 -30.95
N LEU A 441 15.63 -20.45 -30.71
CA LEU A 441 15.99 -21.57 -29.84
C LEU A 441 16.60 -21.07 -28.54
N VAL A 442 16.20 -21.67 -27.43
CA VAL A 442 16.72 -21.36 -26.09
C VAL A 442 17.05 -22.63 -25.33
N TYR A 443 18.09 -22.59 -24.50
CA TYR A 443 18.32 -23.56 -23.45
C TYR A 443 17.40 -23.26 -22.27
N LEU A 444 16.59 -24.22 -21.82
CA LEU A 444 15.67 -24.04 -20.71
C LEU A 444 16.43 -23.61 -19.44
N ILE A 445 15.91 -22.60 -18.77
CA ILE A 445 16.35 -22.17 -17.44
C ILE A 445 15.37 -22.72 -16.40
N GLU A 446 15.90 -23.44 -15.41
CA GLU A 446 15.14 -23.88 -14.24
C GLU A 446 15.39 -22.93 -13.06
N GLY A 447 14.31 -22.45 -12.42
CA GLY A 447 14.37 -21.48 -11.33
C GLY A 447 13.68 -20.16 -11.72
N SER A 448 14.18 -19.05 -11.19
CA SER A 448 13.69 -17.70 -11.48
C SER A 448 14.70 -16.89 -12.27
N ILE A 449 14.37 -15.63 -12.57
CA ILE A 449 15.32 -14.69 -13.15
C ILE A 449 16.50 -14.41 -12.20
N PHE A 450 16.35 -14.60 -10.89
CA PHE A 450 17.38 -14.25 -9.89
C PHE A 450 18.40 -15.38 -9.64
N ASP A 451 17.97 -16.64 -9.75
CA ASP A 451 18.71 -17.82 -9.32
C ASP A 451 18.72 -18.95 -10.37
N GLY A 452 18.20 -18.67 -11.57
CA GLY A 452 17.99 -19.66 -12.61
C GLY A 452 19.27 -20.34 -13.08
N ARG A 453 19.21 -21.66 -13.25
CA ARG A 453 20.26 -22.50 -13.83
C ARG A 453 19.93 -22.84 -15.28
N VAL A 454 20.87 -22.59 -16.19
CA VAL A 454 20.77 -23.00 -17.60
C VAL A 454 20.96 -24.51 -17.70
N THR A 455 20.04 -25.18 -18.38
CA THR A 455 20.10 -26.63 -18.68
C THR A 455 20.62 -26.86 -20.10
N ASP A 456 20.81 -28.12 -20.50
CA ASP A 456 21.14 -28.51 -21.87
C ASP A 456 19.89 -28.73 -22.76
N LYS A 457 18.68 -28.65 -22.18
CA LYS A 457 17.42 -28.86 -22.89
C LYS A 457 17.09 -27.68 -23.78
N ILE A 458 17.05 -27.91 -25.08
CA ILE A 458 16.62 -26.91 -26.07
C ILE A 458 15.08 -26.84 -26.11
N MET A 459 14.56 -25.62 -26.19
CA MET A 459 13.15 -25.30 -26.38
C MET A 459 12.97 -24.24 -27.48
N HIS A 460 11.77 -24.20 -28.05
CA HIS A 460 11.41 -23.28 -29.13
C HIS A 460 10.51 -22.16 -28.60
N VAL A 461 10.87 -20.92 -28.93
CA VAL A 461 10.10 -19.74 -28.54
C VAL A 461 8.92 -19.54 -29.49
N LYS A 462 7.70 -19.64 -28.97
CA LYS A 462 6.47 -19.28 -29.69
C LYS A 462 6.20 -17.78 -29.65
N GLN A 463 6.43 -17.17 -28.49
CA GLN A 463 6.22 -15.75 -28.24
C GLN A 463 7.19 -15.27 -27.17
N ILE A 464 7.89 -14.16 -27.43
CA ILE A 464 8.68 -13.46 -26.43
C ILE A 464 7.75 -12.66 -25.52
N LEU A 465 8.05 -12.65 -24.22
CA LEU A 465 7.37 -11.86 -23.21
C LEU A 465 8.36 -10.90 -22.56
N SER A 466 7.86 -9.95 -21.77
CA SER A 466 8.70 -9.15 -20.88
C SER A 466 9.59 -10.08 -20.04
N PRO A 467 10.91 -9.83 -19.95
CA PRO A 467 11.81 -10.66 -19.18
C PRO A 467 11.48 -10.66 -17.68
N VAL A 468 10.81 -9.61 -17.20
CA VAL A 468 10.33 -9.50 -15.80
C VAL A 468 8.81 -9.64 -15.80
N ASP A 469 8.28 -10.54 -14.97
CA ASP A 469 6.84 -10.66 -14.77
C ASP A 469 6.31 -9.55 -13.84
N SER A 470 5.06 -9.10 -14.05
CA SER A 470 4.41 -8.09 -13.19
C SER A 470 4.36 -8.44 -11.69
N THR A 471 4.44 -9.73 -11.34
CA THR A 471 4.51 -10.23 -9.96
C THR A 471 5.91 -10.14 -9.36
N GLN A 472 6.94 -10.05 -10.20
CA GLN A 472 8.35 -9.86 -9.82
C GLN A 472 8.76 -8.38 -9.90
N CYS A 473 8.01 -7.56 -10.63
CA CYS A 473 8.19 -6.11 -10.71
C CYS A 473 7.50 -5.42 -9.52
N ASN A 474 8.29 -5.01 -8.53
CA ASN A 474 7.78 -4.27 -7.37
C ASN A 474 7.50 -2.80 -7.71
N TYR A 475 8.38 -2.18 -8.50
CA TYR A 475 8.36 -0.73 -8.74
C TYR A 475 9.11 -0.39 -10.05
N ILE A 476 8.61 0.60 -10.80
CA ILE A 476 9.28 1.12 -12.01
C ILE A 476 9.65 2.58 -11.75
N ARG A 477 10.95 2.85 -11.62
CA ARG A 477 11.53 4.19 -11.44
C ARG A 477 12.05 4.69 -12.77
N CYS A 478 11.82 5.96 -13.08
CA CYS A 478 12.18 6.52 -14.36
C CYS A 478 12.91 7.84 -14.18
N LEU A 479 13.88 8.10 -15.07
CA LEU A 479 14.68 9.30 -15.09
C LEU A 479 14.26 10.18 -16.27
N GLY A 480 13.71 11.36 -15.99
CA GLY A 480 13.45 12.34 -17.03
C GLY A 480 14.67 13.24 -17.27
N LEU A 481 14.80 13.72 -18.51
CA LEU A 481 15.83 14.68 -18.92
C LEU A 481 17.26 14.21 -18.63
N ASN A 482 17.52 12.89 -18.73
CA ASN A 482 18.83 12.32 -18.38
C ASN A 482 19.81 12.24 -19.55
N TYR A 483 19.51 12.80 -20.72
CA TYR A 483 20.44 12.88 -21.85
C TYR A 483 20.74 14.32 -22.19
N THR A 484 22.02 14.63 -22.42
CA THR A 484 22.49 15.99 -22.70
C THR A 484 21.82 16.57 -23.95
N ASP A 485 21.72 15.77 -25.02
CA ASP A 485 21.11 16.19 -26.28
C ASP A 485 19.60 16.37 -26.17
N HIS A 486 18.93 15.54 -25.37
CA HIS A 486 17.49 15.68 -25.14
C HIS A 486 17.15 16.92 -24.31
N ALA A 487 17.98 17.26 -23.30
CA ALA A 487 17.83 18.50 -22.55
C ALA A 487 18.01 19.74 -23.45
N ASN A 488 18.98 19.68 -24.38
CA ASN A 488 19.19 20.72 -25.38
C ASN A 488 18.01 20.82 -26.37
N GLU A 489 17.47 19.69 -26.85
CA GLU A 489 16.28 19.64 -27.72
C GLU A 489 15.05 20.26 -27.04
N ALA A 490 14.87 20.02 -25.75
CA ALA A 490 13.79 20.60 -24.95
C ALA A 490 14.05 22.06 -24.53
N ASN A 491 15.22 22.64 -24.86
CA ASN A 491 15.67 23.97 -24.42
C ASN A 491 15.63 24.15 -22.88
N LEU A 492 16.01 23.10 -22.15
CA LEU A 492 16.03 23.06 -20.69
C LEU A 492 17.47 23.07 -20.17
N SER A 493 17.72 23.76 -19.05
CA SER A 493 19.01 23.69 -18.38
C SER A 493 19.29 22.26 -17.88
N LEU A 494 20.53 21.79 -18.02
CA LEU A 494 20.90 20.46 -17.52
C LEU A 494 20.55 20.32 -16.03
N PRO A 495 19.82 19.25 -15.64
CA PRO A 495 19.44 19.04 -14.26
C PRO A 495 20.68 18.86 -13.37
N LYS A 496 20.64 19.46 -12.18
CA LYS A 496 21.70 19.30 -11.16
C LYS A 496 21.55 18.04 -10.32
N VAL A 497 20.34 17.50 -10.26
CA VAL A 497 19.97 16.27 -9.56
C VAL A 497 19.02 15.46 -10.45
N PRO A 498 19.00 14.12 -10.33
CA PRO A 498 18.10 13.28 -11.12
C PRO A 498 16.63 13.67 -10.94
N ILE A 499 15.93 13.94 -12.04
CA ILE A 499 14.48 14.20 -12.03
C ILE A 499 13.76 12.86 -12.17
N MET A 500 13.05 12.47 -11.11
CA MET A 500 12.43 11.16 -11.03
C MET A 500 10.91 11.23 -11.17
N PHE A 501 10.35 10.22 -11.83
CA PHE A 501 8.95 9.86 -11.79
C PHE A 501 8.81 8.34 -11.75
N THR A 502 7.59 7.84 -11.67
CA THR A 502 7.33 6.41 -11.48
C THR A 502 6.21 5.94 -12.39
N LYS A 503 6.33 4.72 -12.91
CA LYS A 503 5.23 4.04 -13.60
C LYS A 503 4.65 2.95 -12.70
N PRO A 504 3.32 2.74 -12.69
CA PRO A 504 2.76 1.60 -11.99
C PRO A 504 3.15 0.31 -12.70
N ARG A 505 3.18 -0.81 -11.98
CA ARG A 505 3.45 -2.14 -12.57
C ARG A 505 2.49 -2.54 -13.70
N SER A 506 1.30 -1.95 -13.76
CA SER A 506 0.33 -2.18 -14.84
C SER A 506 0.75 -1.55 -16.18
N ALA A 507 1.71 -0.62 -16.15
CA ALA A 507 2.31 -0.08 -17.37
C ALA A 507 3.21 -1.11 -18.07
N LEU A 508 3.71 -2.13 -17.37
CA LEU A 508 4.61 -3.13 -17.94
C LEU A 508 3.92 -3.88 -19.09
N ALA A 509 4.58 -3.97 -20.24
CA ALA A 509 4.06 -4.68 -21.41
C ALA A 509 5.09 -5.63 -22.01
N ASP A 510 4.58 -6.64 -22.70
CA ASP A 510 5.39 -7.61 -23.45
C ASP A 510 5.84 -7.02 -24.81
N PRO A 511 6.88 -7.57 -25.45
CA PRO A 511 7.21 -7.32 -26.85
C PRO A 511 6.12 -7.81 -27.83
N TYR A 512 6.31 -7.53 -29.12
CA TYR A 512 5.49 -8.09 -30.19
C TYR A 512 5.31 -9.62 -30.00
N PRO A 513 4.07 -10.16 -30.14
CA PRO A 513 2.88 -9.56 -30.75
C PRO A 513 2.00 -8.71 -29.82
N ALA A 514 2.41 -8.46 -28.57
CA ALA A 514 1.68 -7.51 -27.72
C ALA A 514 1.78 -6.08 -28.29
N THR A 515 0.71 -5.32 -28.09
CA THR A 515 0.57 -3.95 -28.62
C THR A 515 0.75 -2.92 -27.51
N ILE A 516 1.29 -1.75 -27.89
CA ILE A 516 1.16 -0.52 -27.10
C ILE A 516 -0.28 -0.05 -27.28
N ASN A 517 -1.09 -0.18 -26.23
CA ASN A 517 -2.49 0.25 -26.26
C ASN A 517 -2.59 1.71 -25.82
N ILE A 518 -3.07 2.57 -26.71
CA ILE A 518 -3.29 3.99 -26.42
C ILE A 518 -4.76 4.17 -26.01
N PRO A 519 -5.02 4.50 -24.74
CA PRO A 519 -6.39 4.66 -24.25
C PRO A 519 -7.02 5.92 -24.81
N LYS A 520 -8.35 5.96 -24.85
CA LYS A 520 -9.13 7.06 -25.44
C LYS A 520 -8.76 8.46 -24.94
N CYS A 521 -8.32 8.58 -23.68
CA CYS A 521 -7.88 9.86 -23.12
C CYS A 521 -6.54 10.36 -23.65
N ALA A 522 -5.79 9.55 -24.40
CA ALA A 522 -4.49 9.85 -25.00
C ALA A 522 -4.49 9.70 -26.55
N GLN A 523 -5.67 9.53 -27.16
CA GLN A 523 -5.88 9.49 -28.62
C GLN A 523 -6.10 10.90 -29.18
N ASP A 524 -5.22 11.84 -28.84
CA ASP A 524 -5.34 13.28 -29.15
C ASP A 524 -4.15 13.81 -29.97
N ASP A 525 -3.49 12.92 -30.71
CA ASP A 525 -2.26 13.18 -31.48
C ASP A 525 -1.10 13.70 -30.60
N THR A 526 -1.01 13.24 -29.35
CA THR A 526 0.08 13.59 -28.44
C THR A 526 0.81 12.41 -27.78
N SER A 527 0.43 11.16 -28.11
CA SER A 527 1.11 9.96 -27.62
C SER A 527 2.49 9.80 -28.27
N ASP A 528 3.53 9.73 -27.47
CA ASP A 528 4.92 9.81 -27.89
C ASP A 528 5.72 8.57 -27.49
N TYR A 529 6.87 8.38 -28.15
CA TYR A 529 7.82 7.31 -27.88
C TYR A 529 9.10 7.85 -27.25
N GLU A 530 9.75 7.01 -26.45
CA GLU A 530 11.01 7.32 -25.78
C GLU A 530 11.86 6.04 -25.69
N SER A 531 12.86 5.90 -26.57
CA SER A 531 13.82 4.78 -26.54
C SER A 531 14.71 4.84 -25.31
N GLU A 532 14.69 3.81 -24.46
CA GLU A 532 15.49 3.79 -23.22
C GLU A 532 16.20 2.46 -22.97
N LEU A 533 17.39 2.55 -22.36
CA LEU A 533 18.01 1.42 -21.68
C LEU A 533 17.29 1.19 -20.36
N CYS A 534 16.89 -0.05 -20.11
CA CYS A 534 16.20 -0.48 -18.91
C CYS A 534 17.10 -1.38 -18.06
N VAL A 535 17.16 -1.10 -16.76
CA VAL A 535 17.98 -1.83 -15.78
C VAL A 535 17.06 -2.56 -14.80
N VAL A 536 17.33 -3.84 -14.56
CA VAL A 536 16.62 -4.64 -13.55
C VAL A 536 17.53 -4.83 -12.34
N ILE A 537 17.06 -4.49 -11.14
CA ILE A 537 17.81 -4.68 -9.89
C ILE A 537 17.71 -6.15 -9.44
N GLY A 538 18.84 -6.78 -9.16
CA GLY A 538 18.95 -8.19 -8.76
C GLY A 538 19.14 -8.42 -7.26
N LYS A 539 19.62 -7.40 -6.54
CA LYS A 539 19.87 -7.48 -5.09
C LYS A 539 19.12 -6.37 -4.37
N THR A 540 18.54 -6.69 -3.23
CA THR A 540 17.92 -5.66 -2.37
C THR A 540 19.01 -4.88 -1.65
N GLY A 541 18.95 -3.54 -1.70
CA GLY A 541 19.93 -2.67 -1.05
C GLY A 541 19.36 -1.30 -0.70
N ARG A 542 20.06 -0.56 0.15
CA ARG A 542 19.71 0.80 0.57
C ARG A 542 21.01 1.55 0.82
N ASP A 543 21.03 2.85 0.52
CA ASP A 543 22.20 3.72 0.70
C ASP A 543 23.45 3.15 -0.01
N ILE A 544 23.25 2.59 -1.21
CA ILE A 544 24.27 1.89 -2.02
C ILE A 544 25.30 2.91 -2.52
N PRO A 545 26.61 2.72 -2.28
CA PRO A 545 27.63 3.59 -2.81
C PRO A 545 27.78 3.41 -4.34
N GLU A 546 28.11 4.49 -5.05
CA GLU A 546 28.25 4.48 -6.52
C GLU A 546 29.26 3.42 -7.02
N SER A 547 30.31 3.15 -6.24
CA SER A 547 31.33 2.12 -6.56
C SER A 547 30.81 0.68 -6.53
N GLU A 548 29.71 0.41 -5.83
CA GLU A 548 29.11 -0.93 -5.71
C GLU A 548 27.82 -1.03 -6.52
N ALA A 549 27.34 0.08 -7.10
CA ALA A 549 26.02 0.17 -7.69
C ALA A 549 25.75 -0.87 -8.79
N LEU A 550 26.74 -1.16 -9.64
CA LEU A 550 26.58 -2.13 -10.72
C LEU A 550 26.48 -3.58 -10.21
N ASP A 551 26.98 -3.89 -9.02
CA ASP A 551 26.88 -5.23 -8.41
C ASP A 551 25.44 -5.58 -8.00
N TYR A 552 24.56 -4.58 -7.94
CA TYR A 552 23.14 -4.73 -7.65
C TYR A 552 22.30 -4.97 -8.91
N VAL A 553 22.88 -4.86 -10.11
CA VAL A 553 22.16 -5.05 -11.36
C VAL A 553 22.02 -6.55 -11.67
N LEU A 554 20.79 -6.97 -11.97
CA LEU A 554 20.49 -8.30 -12.49
C LEU A 554 20.81 -8.41 -13.98
N GLY A 555 20.44 -7.37 -14.73
CA GLY A 555 20.67 -7.27 -16.16
C GLY A 555 20.05 -6.05 -16.81
N TYR A 556 20.27 -5.95 -18.11
CA TYR A 556 19.88 -4.84 -18.97
C TYR A 556 18.93 -5.31 -20.09
N THR A 557 17.95 -4.50 -20.45
CA THR A 557 17.01 -4.75 -21.55
C THR A 557 16.64 -3.43 -22.23
N ALA A 558 15.99 -3.46 -23.40
CA ALA A 558 15.42 -2.24 -24.00
C ALA A 558 14.03 -1.93 -23.43
N SER A 559 13.62 -0.66 -23.49
CA SER A 559 12.29 -0.19 -23.13
C SER A 559 11.84 0.98 -24.01
N ASN A 560 10.52 1.15 -24.13
CA ASN A 560 9.89 2.35 -24.66
C ASN A 560 9.07 3.05 -23.56
N ASP A 561 9.46 4.25 -23.12
CA ASP A 561 8.71 5.03 -22.13
C ASP A 561 7.58 5.85 -22.79
N VAL A 562 6.51 5.14 -23.17
CA VAL A 562 5.36 5.73 -23.87
C VAL A 562 4.72 6.83 -23.02
N SER A 563 4.49 7.98 -23.65
CA SER A 563 4.16 9.23 -22.97
C SER A 563 2.97 9.94 -23.62
N ALA A 564 1.89 10.18 -22.88
CA ALA A 564 0.77 11.01 -23.35
C ALA A 564 1.05 12.50 -23.06
N ARG A 565 1.56 13.24 -24.06
CA ARG A 565 2.15 14.57 -23.83
C ARG A 565 1.14 15.64 -23.44
N ALA A 566 -0.10 15.59 -23.94
CA ALA A 566 -1.14 16.51 -23.49
C ALA A 566 -1.40 16.37 -21.98
N LEU A 567 -1.49 15.13 -21.50
CA LEU A 567 -1.65 14.84 -20.08
C LEU A 567 -0.40 15.23 -19.27
N GLN A 568 0.79 15.04 -19.85
CA GLN A 568 2.05 15.38 -19.19
C GLN A 568 2.17 16.89 -18.98
N LEU A 569 1.82 17.69 -19.98
CA LEU A 569 1.94 19.15 -19.93
C LEU A 569 0.80 19.82 -19.14
N ALA A 570 -0.27 19.09 -18.83
CA ALA A 570 -1.38 19.60 -18.02
C ALA A 570 -1.06 19.68 -16.52
N THR A 571 0.01 19.03 -16.05
CA THR A 571 0.38 18.97 -14.62
C THR A 571 1.88 18.90 -14.43
N ALA A 572 2.37 19.26 -13.24
CA ALA A 572 3.78 19.13 -12.89
C ALA A 572 4.22 17.67 -12.66
N GLN A 573 3.28 16.72 -12.46
CA GLN A 573 3.58 15.32 -12.15
C GLN A 573 3.42 14.41 -13.37
N TRP A 574 4.49 13.71 -13.77
CA TRP A 574 4.50 12.90 -15.00
C TRP A 574 3.96 11.47 -14.83
N SER A 575 3.80 10.99 -13.59
CA SER A 575 3.41 9.59 -13.33
C SER A 575 2.06 9.20 -13.93
N PHE A 576 1.10 10.12 -14.05
CA PHE A 576 -0.19 9.82 -14.69
C PHE A 576 -0.07 9.70 -16.22
N SER A 577 0.54 10.70 -16.86
CA SER A 577 0.69 10.77 -18.32
C SER A 577 1.58 9.67 -18.89
N LYS A 578 2.53 9.21 -18.08
CA LYS A 578 3.41 8.11 -18.43
C LYS A 578 2.91 6.79 -17.87
N GLY A 579 2.07 6.74 -16.85
CA GLY A 579 1.67 5.50 -16.16
C GLY A 579 0.45 4.76 -16.69
N LEU A 580 0.06 4.96 -17.95
CA LEU A 580 -1.09 4.28 -18.58
C LEU A 580 -0.80 2.77 -18.74
N ASP A 581 -1.83 1.93 -18.76
CA ASP A 581 -1.64 0.48 -18.87
C ASP A 581 -0.93 0.12 -20.20
N GLY A 582 0.09 -0.74 -20.11
CA GLY A 582 0.91 -1.14 -21.26
C GLY A 582 1.85 -0.08 -21.85
N SER A 583 2.03 1.07 -21.18
CA SER A 583 2.92 2.17 -21.64
C SER A 583 4.41 1.98 -21.35
N CYS A 584 4.83 0.83 -20.83
CA CYS A 584 6.22 0.46 -20.54
C CYS A 584 6.54 -0.94 -21.07
N PRO A 585 6.51 -1.15 -22.40
CA PRO A 585 7.06 -2.38 -22.94
C PRO A 585 8.56 -2.49 -22.62
N ILE A 586 9.00 -3.70 -22.27
CA ILE A 586 10.41 -4.03 -22.06
C ILE A 586 10.75 -5.35 -22.75
N GLY A 587 12.00 -5.50 -23.18
CA GLY A 587 12.50 -6.71 -23.82
C GLY A 587 13.57 -6.41 -24.86
N PRO A 588 13.85 -7.32 -25.81
CA PRO A 588 13.34 -8.69 -25.90
C PRO A 588 14.08 -9.68 -24.99
N VAL A 589 15.26 -9.31 -24.50
CA VAL A 589 16.19 -10.16 -23.75
C VAL A 589 16.69 -9.39 -22.52
N LEU A 590 16.84 -10.07 -21.39
CA LEU A 590 17.57 -9.56 -20.24
C LEU A 590 19.03 -10.03 -20.29
N VAL A 591 19.95 -9.10 -20.50
CA VAL A 591 21.38 -9.38 -20.68
C VAL A 591 22.13 -9.16 -19.37
N SER A 592 22.93 -10.14 -18.97
CA SER A 592 23.69 -10.17 -17.71
C SER A 592 24.83 -9.13 -17.71
N PRO A 593 25.17 -8.55 -16.53
CA PRO A 593 26.37 -7.72 -16.38
C PRO A 593 27.69 -8.43 -16.67
N SER A 594 27.69 -9.77 -16.74
CA SER A 594 28.85 -10.55 -17.20
C SER A 594 29.14 -10.37 -18.70
N VAL A 595 28.15 -9.92 -19.48
CA VAL A 595 28.28 -9.62 -20.92
C VAL A 595 28.41 -8.11 -21.13
N ILE A 596 27.47 -7.33 -20.58
CA ILE A 596 27.50 -5.87 -20.62
C ILE A 596 28.19 -5.39 -19.34
N THR A 597 29.52 -5.29 -19.40
CA THR A 597 30.35 -4.92 -18.24
C THR A 597 30.37 -3.41 -17.97
N ASP A 598 30.29 -2.59 -19.02
CA ASP A 598 30.09 -1.14 -18.92
C ASP A 598 28.81 -0.75 -19.67
N PRO A 599 27.71 -0.45 -18.97
CA PRO A 599 26.46 -0.10 -19.63
C PRO A 599 26.45 1.33 -20.21
N GLN A 600 27.52 2.11 -20.02
CA GLN A 600 27.67 3.44 -20.62
C GLN A 600 28.31 3.41 -22.01
N THR A 601 28.60 2.23 -22.57
CA THR A 601 29.25 2.10 -23.90
C THR A 601 28.29 1.77 -25.04
N LEU A 602 26.99 1.63 -24.77
CA LEU A 602 26.00 1.14 -25.74
C LEU A 602 25.39 2.26 -26.58
N TRP A 603 25.24 2.04 -27.89
CA TRP A 603 24.34 2.85 -28.72
C TRP A 603 22.87 2.43 -28.54
N ILE A 604 21.96 3.38 -28.72
CA ILE A 604 20.50 3.20 -28.61
C ILE A 604 19.84 3.85 -29.83
N ARG A 605 18.94 3.14 -30.50
CA ARG A 605 18.17 3.63 -31.64
C ARG A 605 16.68 3.41 -31.47
N GLY A 606 15.90 4.43 -31.82
CA GLY A 606 14.45 4.38 -31.92
C GLY A 606 14.02 4.49 -33.38
N SER A 607 13.17 3.58 -33.85
CA SER A 607 12.61 3.63 -35.21
C SER A 607 11.10 3.65 -35.20
N HIS A 608 10.50 4.59 -35.94
CA HIS A 608 9.06 4.69 -36.16
C HIS A 608 8.75 4.27 -37.60
N ASN A 609 7.94 3.23 -37.78
CA ASN A 609 7.61 2.63 -39.08
C ASN A 609 8.85 2.38 -39.96
N GLY A 610 9.91 1.83 -39.36
CA GLY A 610 11.18 1.52 -40.02
C GLY A 610 12.12 2.71 -40.27
N SER A 611 11.70 3.95 -39.96
CA SER A 611 12.55 5.14 -40.06
C SER A 611 13.21 5.43 -38.72
N VAL A 612 14.54 5.53 -38.67
CA VAL A 612 15.27 5.92 -37.46
C VAL A 612 14.93 7.36 -37.10
N VAL A 613 14.41 7.56 -35.88
CA VAL A 613 13.95 8.85 -35.35
C VAL A 613 14.74 9.28 -34.11
N GLN A 614 15.31 8.32 -33.38
CA GLN A 614 16.26 8.54 -32.28
C GLN A 614 17.54 7.74 -32.57
N ASP A 615 18.70 8.35 -32.43
CA ASP A 615 20.01 7.72 -32.59
C ASP A 615 20.96 8.35 -31.56
N GLY A 616 21.21 7.64 -30.46
CA GLY A 616 21.93 8.17 -29.31
C GLY A 616 22.84 7.13 -28.67
N HIS A 617 23.49 7.51 -27.57
CA HIS A 617 24.45 6.67 -26.90
C HIS A 617 24.42 6.86 -25.38
N THR A 618 24.48 5.76 -24.64
CA THR A 618 24.40 5.73 -23.17
C THR A 618 25.46 6.56 -22.44
N LYS A 619 26.63 6.83 -23.06
CA LYS A 619 27.67 7.73 -22.53
C LYS A 619 27.20 9.17 -22.38
N ASP A 620 26.17 9.57 -23.14
CA ASP A 620 25.63 10.92 -23.14
C ASP A 620 24.58 11.13 -22.03
N MET A 621 24.38 10.11 -21.18
CA MET A 621 23.61 10.23 -19.94
C MET A 621 24.28 11.24 -18.99
N ILE A 622 23.48 12.16 -18.47
CA ILE A 622 23.92 13.17 -17.48
C ILE A 622 24.25 12.49 -16.14
N PHE A 623 23.40 11.54 -15.74
CA PHE A 623 23.61 10.68 -14.58
C PHE A 623 23.79 9.23 -15.05
N SER A 624 24.98 8.67 -14.86
CA SER A 624 25.28 7.27 -15.18
C SER A 624 24.38 6.30 -14.40
N ILE A 625 24.26 5.05 -14.86
CA ILE A 625 23.46 4.02 -14.16
C ILE A 625 23.94 3.83 -12.71
N ALA A 626 25.26 3.80 -12.49
CA ALA A 626 25.83 3.70 -11.14
C ALA A 626 25.38 4.87 -10.24
N LYS A 627 25.41 6.10 -10.78
CA LYS A 627 24.97 7.30 -10.07
C LYS A 627 23.47 7.29 -9.79
N GLN A 628 22.66 6.82 -10.75
CA GLN A 628 21.22 6.68 -10.57
C GLN A 628 20.89 5.71 -9.44
N ILE A 629 21.47 4.50 -9.43
CA ILE A 629 21.25 3.49 -8.38
C ILE A 629 21.69 4.05 -7.01
N SER A 630 22.88 4.65 -6.94
CA SER A 630 23.38 5.22 -5.69
C SER A 630 22.46 6.30 -5.17
N TYR A 631 22.11 7.30 -6.00
CA TYR A 631 21.23 8.39 -5.62
C TYR A 631 19.84 7.91 -5.21
N LEU A 632 19.23 7.00 -5.97
CA LEU A 632 17.87 6.51 -5.74
C LEU A 632 17.74 5.55 -4.56
N SER A 633 18.85 4.99 -4.09
CA SER A 633 18.91 4.17 -2.88
C SER A 633 19.06 4.99 -1.59
N GLN A 634 19.33 6.30 -1.67
CA GLN A 634 19.51 7.15 -0.49
C GLN A 634 18.21 7.25 0.30
N GLY A 635 18.24 6.83 1.56
CA GLY A 635 17.09 6.82 2.46
C GLY A 635 15.97 5.85 2.06
N THR A 636 16.10 5.10 0.96
CA THR A 636 15.05 4.28 0.37
C THR A 636 15.58 2.93 -0.09
N THR A 637 14.95 1.84 0.33
CA THR A 637 15.31 0.50 -0.14
C THR A 637 14.98 0.34 -1.63
N LEU A 638 15.97 -0.10 -2.42
CA LEU A 638 15.79 -0.66 -3.75
C LEU A 638 15.63 -2.17 -3.61
N GLU A 639 14.44 -2.69 -3.92
CA GLU A 639 14.16 -4.12 -3.84
C GLU A 639 14.61 -4.83 -5.11
N ALA A 640 15.08 -6.07 -5.00
CA ALA A 640 15.27 -6.94 -6.15
C ALA A 640 13.96 -7.03 -6.97
N GLY A 641 14.07 -6.94 -8.29
CA GLY A 641 12.94 -6.81 -9.22
C GLY A 641 12.50 -5.37 -9.51
N THR A 642 13.10 -4.37 -8.87
CA THR A 642 12.86 -2.96 -9.25
C THR A 642 13.42 -2.70 -10.65
N ILE A 643 12.64 -1.99 -11.48
CA ILE A 643 13.01 -1.61 -12.85
C ILE A 643 13.37 -0.13 -12.88
N PHE A 644 14.44 0.21 -13.61
CA PHE A 644 14.88 1.58 -13.86
C PHE A 644 14.82 1.87 -15.36
N LEU A 645 14.06 2.89 -15.74
CA LEU A 645 14.11 3.52 -17.07
C LEU A 645 15.07 4.71 -16.99
N THR A 646 16.16 4.65 -17.77
CA THR A 646 17.37 5.48 -17.56
C THR A 646 17.36 6.81 -18.31
N GLY A 647 16.27 7.15 -18.99
CA GLY A 647 16.11 8.31 -19.85
C GLY A 647 16.30 7.98 -21.33
N THR A 648 15.86 8.93 -22.17
CA THR A 648 15.84 8.79 -23.63
C THR A 648 16.75 9.83 -24.31
N PRO A 649 17.44 9.49 -25.41
CA PRO A 649 18.19 10.45 -26.22
C PRO A 649 17.24 11.40 -26.99
N ALA A 650 17.81 12.41 -27.65
CA ALA A 650 17.04 13.35 -28.47
C ALA A 650 16.29 12.65 -29.63
N GLY A 651 15.30 13.33 -30.18
CA GLY A 651 14.51 12.86 -31.31
C GLY A 651 13.11 12.38 -30.94
N ILE A 652 12.63 12.72 -29.74
CA ILE A 652 11.26 12.39 -29.32
C ILE A 652 10.24 13.07 -30.24
N GLY A 653 9.16 12.37 -30.56
CA GLY A 653 8.23 12.72 -31.61
C GLY A 653 7.48 14.03 -31.41
N TYR A 654 7.15 14.36 -30.16
CA TYR A 654 6.26 15.48 -29.84
C TYR A 654 6.89 16.88 -30.04
N PHE A 655 8.22 17.00 -29.90
CA PHE A 655 8.93 18.27 -30.10
C PHE A 655 9.41 18.48 -31.54
N ARG A 656 9.23 17.49 -32.42
CA ARG A 656 9.53 17.64 -33.84
C ARG A 656 8.57 18.60 -34.52
N ASN A 657 9.04 19.20 -35.62
CA ASN A 657 8.22 20.02 -36.51
C ASN A 657 8.37 19.52 -37.97
N PRO A 658 7.37 18.82 -38.53
CA PRO A 658 6.09 18.44 -37.92
C PRO A 658 6.25 17.37 -36.82
N ARG A 659 5.27 17.30 -35.91
CA ARG A 659 5.22 16.26 -34.86
C ARG A 659 5.14 14.87 -35.46
N LEU A 660 5.83 13.91 -34.85
CA LEU A 660 5.80 12.50 -35.24
C LEU A 660 5.37 11.65 -34.04
N VAL A 661 4.07 11.50 -33.85
CA VAL A 661 3.45 10.83 -32.70
C VAL A 661 3.01 9.40 -33.05
N LEU A 662 2.82 8.56 -32.04
CA LEU A 662 2.29 7.20 -32.18
C LEU A 662 0.80 7.22 -32.54
N LYS A 663 0.45 6.60 -33.66
CA LYS A 663 -0.93 6.44 -34.16
C LYS A 663 -1.34 4.98 -34.26
N ASP A 664 -2.65 4.75 -34.33
CA ASP A 664 -3.19 3.40 -34.53
C ASP A 664 -2.56 2.72 -35.76
N GLY A 665 -2.06 1.50 -35.57
CA GLY A 665 -1.41 0.71 -36.61
C GLY A 665 0.08 1.00 -36.83
N ASP A 666 0.65 2.03 -36.19
CA ASP A 666 2.10 2.28 -36.26
C ASP A 666 2.91 1.17 -35.60
N GLU A 667 4.19 1.10 -35.95
CA GLU A 667 5.19 0.29 -35.30
C GLU A 667 6.29 1.19 -34.72
N PHE A 668 6.69 0.90 -33.49
CA PHE A 668 7.88 1.50 -32.90
C PHE A 668 8.83 0.42 -32.40
N SER A 669 10.13 0.62 -32.65
CA SER A 669 11.16 -0.28 -32.16
C SER A 669 12.29 0.46 -31.44
N VAL A 670 12.81 -0.16 -30.39
CA VAL A 670 13.97 0.28 -29.62
C VAL A 670 15.06 -0.76 -29.75
N GLU A 671 16.13 -0.40 -30.44
CA GLU A 671 17.28 -1.26 -30.69
C GLU A 671 18.46 -0.79 -29.82
N ILE A 672 19.05 -1.72 -29.05
CA ILE A 672 20.22 -1.44 -28.21
C ILE A 672 21.33 -2.42 -28.51
N GLU A 673 22.54 -1.91 -28.63
CA GLU A 673 23.76 -2.69 -28.80
C GLU A 673 23.87 -3.83 -27.78
N GLY A 674 24.14 -5.05 -28.24
CA GLY A 674 24.31 -6.22 -27.38
C GLY A 674 23.03 -6.74 -26.72
N ILE A 675 21.87 -6.12 -26.94
CA ILE A 675 20.56 -6.55 -26.39
C ILE A 675 19.60 -6.99 -27.50
N GLY A 676 19.55 -6.26 -28.61
CA GLY A 676 18.60 -6.47 -29.71
C GLY A 676 17.45 -5.46 -29.72
N SER A 677 16.36 -5.81 -30.41
CA SER A 677 15.26 -4.88 -30.70
C SER A 677 13.97 -5.18 -29.92
N LEU A 678 13.52 -4.27 -29.07
CA LEU A 678 12.14 -4.29 -28.58
C LEU A 678 11.23 -3.73 -29.66
N VAL A 679 10.29 -4.52 -30.19
CA VAL A 679 9.34 -4.08 -31.23
C VAL A 679 7.93 -4.17 -30.69
N ASN A 680 7.12 -3.14 -30.92
CA ASN A 680 5.70 -3.15 -30.63
C ASN A 680 4.89 -2.45 -31.73
N LYS A 681 3.69 -2.97 -31.99
CA LYS A 681 2.67 -2.25 -32.77
C LYS A 681 1.79 -1.42 -31.85
N VAL A 682 1.27 -0.31 -32.36
CA VAL A 682 0.40 0.60 -31.66
C VAL A 682 -1.05 0.26 -31.98
N ARG A 683 -1.91 0.29 -30.95
CA ARG A 683 -3.34 0.09 -31.10
C ARG A 683 -4.12 1.10 -30.27
N TYR A 684 -5.10 1.75 -30.88
CA TYR A 684 -6.06 2.59 -30.17
C TYR A 684 -7.20 1.74 -29.59
N GLU A 685 -7.62 2.06 -28.35
CA GLU A 685 -8.77 1.45 -27.66
C GLU A 685 -10.16 1.88 -28.15
#